data_AF-A0A257AH34-F1
#
_entry.id   AF-A0A257AH34-F1
#
_cell.length_a   1.000
_cell.length_b   1.000
_cell.length_c   1.000
_cell.angle_alpha   90.00
_cell.angle_beta   90.00
_cell.angle_gamma   90.00
#
_symmetry.space_group_name_H-M   'P 1'
#
loop_
_entity.id
_entity.type
_entity.pdbx_description
1 polymer ?
#
loop_
_entity_poly.entity_id
_entity_poly.type
_entity_poly.pdbx_seq_one_letter_code
_entity_poly.pdbx_strand_id
1 'polypeptide(L)'
;MRIEKLFILFFLLLLSSSLFRELYPQRVVSIVIDGKVTDDVTGLPIPGAQILFYDVTSFRLVKSTITDNDGTYEISVEDIIPVHTYELYVLHQKEENLYDYVPLRVPISVEASASRKTVDIFLTPGSTIVLTGDIRYVRSPNIYPATAFLVKVRRLEGEAVSESLGVEGLIDEFGSNSEYVRFLNISDTIVIVPSGIPVELYVKSVVPIERASGVQYYYYGFFEFIIDNDRKGFTLSQGESISISLPKHALKESFDLVKTEFTSLFDNLSRSERIGFYVASQKERAQQVGNLINVASEDYTTGKYTESISLLRIAYLKLAAIEKELGELIGIALTGSKLIPIFLGFFAIALGLITSEKRNRQFLLALIYFLIEIAVFYYIYPGSKVVELSEYFLYSIVSLLIPLSILLIYPKIYKEHTIYGRPPLKRLLIPLFSLAKRNIRRKKFRTLSIIVSLSIVIMAITVFTSVSRVQEIVTDEVSGTVPYSGILIRNPAIEGSILPYLPISPEDVTWLEGYEGVTKVSPKSESLPKEEPIGYLYFGEYSIPLRGIIGFSMSEDEFTGYLSQIMVSGKPPTMRGGSIAISKSLAEVYDLKEGDSLSLYVQVGVNRVFYRNFTISGIFSDDKISALKDIDSRPILPYYLEKNEETGGFEAVVCQPSQVIIMSYEDTLNLRERFKSLELITVSRILFQTSFGKEEDEFLRELKELLARLAEAGGISGYEGAIREIV
;
A
#
# COMPACT_ATOMS: atom_id res chain seq x y z
N MET A 1 54.11 15.33 -30.91
CA MET A 1 54.49 15.75 -29.53
C MET A 1 53.85 17.09 -29.11
N ARG A 2 52.55 17.31 -29.36
CA ARG A 2 51.84 18.58 -29.02
C ARG A 2 50.45 18.40 -28.38
N ILE A 3 49.83 17.23 -28.46
CA ILE A 3 48.47 16.98 -27.92
C ILE A 3 48.52 16.41 -26.49
N GLU A 4 49.43 15.49 -26.19
CA GLU A 4 49.61 14.94 -24.82
C GLU A 4 49.99 16.02 -23.80
N LYS A 5 50.85 16.97 -24.18
CA LYS A 5 51.20 18.10 -23.29
C LYS A 5 50.01 19.04 -23.05
N LEU A 6 49.08 19.15 -24.01
CA LEU A 6 47.87 19.96 -23.85
C LEU A 6 46.89 19.27 -22.89
N PHE A 7 46.79 17.95 -22.97
CA PHE A 7 45.95 17.14 -22.07
C PHE A 7 46.47 17.16 -20.63
N ILE A 8 47.79 17.04 -20.45
CA ILE A 8 48.41 17.14 -19.12
C ILE A 8 48.25 18.54 -18.53
N LEU A 9 48.35 19.60 -19.36
CA LEU A 9 48.12 20.97 -18.90
C LEU A 9 46.65 21.21 -18.52
N PHE A 10 45.71 20.67 -19.28
CA PHE A 10 44.28 20.76 -18.98
C PHE A 10 43.90 19.95 -17.72
N PHE A 11 44.51 18.78 -17.53
CA PHE A 11 44.34 17.96 -16.33
C PHE A 11 44.97 18.62 -15.09
N LEU A 12 46.14 19.27 -15.23
CA LEU A 12 46.74 20.08 -14.17
C LEU A 12 45.90 21.33 -13.85
N LEU A 13 45.23 21.93 -14.83
CA LEU A 13 44.30 23.04 -14.63
C LEU A 13 43.04 22.58 -13.88
N LEU A 14 42.49 21.40 -14.20
CA LEU A 14 41.37 20.78 -13.48
C LEU A 14 41.75 20.31 -12.05
N LEU A 15 42.99 19.86 -11.85
CA LEU A 15 43.54 19.58 -10.52
C LEU A 15 43.77 20.87 -9.71
N SER A 16 44.16 21.96 -10.37
CA SER A 16 44.30 23.26 -9.70
C SER A 16 42.94 23.88 -9.35
N SER A 17 41.89 23.66 -10.15
CA SER A 17 40.54 24.15 -9.83
C SER A 17 39.85 23.34 -8.73
N SER A 18 40.27 22.10 -8.50
CA SER A 18 39.83 21.29 -7.34
C SER A 18 40.65 21.55 -6.08
N LEU A 19 41.91 22.03 -6.20
CA LEU A 19 42.75 22.44 -5.08
C LEU A 19 42.55 23.91 -4.65
N PHE A 20 41.96 24.75 -5.50
CA PHE A 20 41.44 26.07 -5.14
C PHE A 20 39.95 26.00 -4.79
N ARG A 21 39.59 25.19 -3.78
CA ARG A 21 38.56 25.69 -2.86
C ARG A 21 39.27 26.73 -2.03
N GLU A 22 38.95 28.00 -2.22
CA GLU A 22 39.34 29.03 -1.27
C GLU A 22 38.94 28.54 0.12
N LEU A 23 39.96 28.14 0.91
CA LEU A 23 39.87 28.15 2.36
C LEU A 23 39.73 29.62 2.75
N TYR A 24 38.52 30.15 2.58
CA TYR A 24 38.13 31.34 3.31
C TYR A 24 38.39 31.03 4.77
N PRO A 25 39.26 31.77 5.48
CA PRO A 25 39.30 31.65 6.92
C PRO A 25 37.86 31.88 7.40
N GLN A 26 37.26 30.87 8.02
CA GLN A 26 35.94 31.03 8.64
C GLN A 26 36.12 32.10 9.71
N ARG A 27 35.75 33.34 9.36
CA ARG A 27 35.62 34.41 10.33
C ARG A 27 34.43 34.05 11.18
N VAL A 28 34.73 33.35 12.27
CA VAL A 28 33.85 33.23 13.41
C VAL A 28 33.57 34.63 13.94
N VAL A 29 32.29 34.97 14.02
CA VAL A 29 31.81 36.23 14.58
C VAL A 29 31.03 35.94 15.85
N SER A 30 31.15 36.82 16.84
CA SER A 30 30.29 36.84 18.02
C SER A 30 29.14 37.83 17.80
N ILE A 31 27.91 37.41 18.06
CA ILE A 31 26.74 38.30 18.02
C ILE A 31 25.93 38.18 19.31
N VAL A 32 25.40 39.30 19.76
CA VAL A 32 24.37 39.35 20.80
C VAL A 32 23.04 39.66 20.13
N ILE A 33 22.06 38.79 20.30
CA ILE A 33 20.69 38.99 19.82
C ILE A 33 19.81 39.26 21.02
N ASP A 34 19.14 40.41 21.03
CA ASP A 34 18.26 40.82 22.11
C ASP A 34 16.92 41.34 21.58
N GLY A 35 15.93 41.47 22.46
CA GLY A 35 14.64 42.03 22.07
C GLY A 35 13.56 41.75 23.08
N LYS A 36 12.33 42.08 22.70
CA LYS A 36 11.14 41.86 23.52
C LYS A 36 10.13 40.94 22.82
N VAL A 37 9.53 40.04 23.57
CA VAL A 37 8.39 39.22 23.14
C VAL A 37 7.12 39.80 23.74
N THR A 38 6.19 40.20 22.89
CA THR A 38 4.91 40.80 23.27
C THR A 38 3.74 40.14 22.57
N ASP A 39 2.58 40.21 23.21
CA ASP A 39 1.31 39.80 22.63
C ASP A 39 0.90 40.77 21.52
N ASP A 40 0.64 40.25 20.32
CA ASP A 40 0.30 41.05 19.13
C ASP A 40 -1.04 41.80 19.25
N VAL A 41 -1.96 41.31 20.10
CA VAL A 41 -3.29 41.89 20.26
C VAL A 41 -3.34 42.89 21.41
N THR A 42 -2.75 42.54 22.56
CA THR A 42 -2.82 43.34 23.79
C THR A 42 -1.60 44.25 23.98
N GLY A 43 -0.48 43.97 23.31
CA GLY A 43 0.80 44.68 23.49
C GLY A 43 1.49 44.39 24.82
N LEU A 44 0.99 43.44 25.61
CA LEU A 44 1.57 43.08 26.91
C LEU A 44 2.82 42.21 26.73
N PRO A 45 3.82 42.31 27.64
CA PRO A 45 4.98 41.43 27.63
C PRO A 45 4.60 39.98 27.94
N ILE A 46 5.25 39.03 27.26
CA ILE A 46 5.03 37.59 27.47
C ILE A 46 6.23 37.00 28.24
N PRO A 47 6.08 36.73 29.55
CA PRO A 47 7.13 36.10 30.34
C PRO A 47 7.18 34.59 30.09
N GLY A 48 8.35 33.97 30.21
CA GLY A 48 8.47 32.51 30.10
C GLY A 48 8.43 31.94 28.67
N ALA A 49 8.46 32.78 27.63
CA ALA A 49 8.53 32.34 26.24
C ALA A 49 9.91 31.75 25.93
N GLN A 50 9.93 30.54 25.37
CA GLN A 50 11.16 29.88 24.95
C GLN A 50 11.63 30.43 23.60
N ILE A 51 12.92 30.69 23.50
CA ILE A 51 13.56 31.19 22.29
C ILE A 51 14.69 30.23 21.92
N LEU A 52 14.61 29.67 20.72
CA LEU A 52 15.55 28.68 20.20
C LEU A 52 16.25 29.27 18.98
N PHE A 53 17.57 29.43 19.08
CA PHE A 53 18.40 29.91 17.98
C PHE A 53 19.07 28.74 17.26
N TYR A 54 18.66 28.52 16.02
CA TYR A 54 19.11 27.40 15.18
C TYR A 54 20.02 27.86 14.05
N ASP A 55 21.06 27.07 13.80
CA ASP A 55 21.77 27.05 12.53
C ASP A 55 21.09 26.03 11.63
N VAL A 56 20.30 26.52 10.68
CA VAL A 56 19.47 25.70 9.78
C VAL A 56 20.32 25.06 8.70
N THR A 57 21.49 25.63 8.38
CA THR A 57 22.43 25.05 7.41
C THR A 57 23.09 23.79 7.97
N SER A 58 23.45 23.79 9.25
CA SER A 58 24.03 22.62 9.93
C SER A 58 23.04 21.79 10.75
N PHE A 59 21.76 22.17 10.75
CA PHE A 59 20.67 21.57 11.55
C PHE A 59 21.02 21.45 13.04
N ARG A 60 21.67 22.48 13.60
CA ARG A 60 22.16 22.48 14.99
C ARG A 60 21.49 23.56 15.82
N LEU A 61 20.98 23.18 16.99
CA LEU A 61 20.59 24.15 18.02
C LEU A 61 21.86 24.85 18.53
N VAL A 62 21.97 26.15 18.29
CA VAL A 62 23.13 26.96 18.69
C VAL A 62 22.99 27.38 20.15
N LYS A 63 21.82 27.91 20.52
CA LYS A 63 21.53 28.35 21.88
C LYS A 63 20.02 28.40 22.11
N SER A 64 19.60 28.28 23.37
CA SER A 64 18.22 28.51 23.80
C SER A 64 18.18 29.42 25.03
N THR A 65 17.15 30.24 25.15
CA THR A 65 16.89 31.09 26.33
C THR A 65 15.38 31.19 26.60
N ILE A 66 15.00 31.85 27.69
CA ILE A 66 13.60 32.08 28.08
C ILE A 66 13.44 33.58 28.40
N THR A 67 12.30 34.18 28.06
CA THR A 67 12.01 35.58 28.39
C THR A 67 11.81 35.80 29.88
N ASP A 68 12.22 36.96 30.38
CA ASP A 68 12.02 37.39 31.76
C ASP A 68 10.60 37.93 32.02
N ASN A 69 10.35 38.43 33.24
CA ASN A 69 9.05 38.97 33.63
C ASN A 69 8.57 40.18 32.79
N ASP A 70 9.51 40.89 32.16
CA ASP A 70 9.23 42.03 31.28
C ASP A 70 9.16 41.59 29.80
N GLY A 71 9.24 40.29 29.52
CA GLY A 71 9.20 39.72 28.18
C GLY A 71 10.49 39.92 27.39
N THR A 72 11.59 40.30 28.04
CA THR A 72 12.87 40.56 27.37
C THR A 72 13.74 39.32 27.31
N TYR A 73 14.58 39.24 26.28
CA TYR A 73 15.54 38.15 26.10
C TYR A 73 16.88 38.65 25.57
N GLU A 74 17.93 37.88 25.87
CA GLU A 74 19.27 38.09 25.33
C GLU A 74 19.93 36.74 25.05
N ILE A 75 20.51 36.60 23.86
CA ILE A 75 21.27 35.43 23.41
C ILE A 75 22.65 35.91 22.95
N SER A 76 23.68 35.53 23.69
CA SER A 76 25.07 35.73 23.27
C SER A 76 25.61 34.44 22.66
N VAL A 77 26.10 34.54 21.42
CA VAL A 77 26.65 33.42 20.67
C VAL A 77 28.06 33.77 20.20
N GLU A 78 29.00 32.91 20.55
CA GLU A 78 30.34 32.84 19.99
C GLU A 78 30.33 31.73 18.92
N ASP A 79 31.15 31.83 17.86
CA ASP A 79 31.21 30.84 16.77
C ASP A 79 30.11 30.89 15.69
N ILE A 80 29.61 32.08 15.32
CA ILE A 80 28.75 32.22 14.15
C ILE A 80 29.56 32.17 12.85
N ILE A 81 29.13 31.32 11.93
CA ILE A 81 29.62 31.20 10.56
C ILE A 81 28.73 32.04 9.63
N PRO A 82 29.20 33.15 9.05
CA PRO A 82 28.36 34.08 8.27
C PRO A 82 27.74 33.51 6.99
N VAL A 83 28.27 32.39 6.47
CA VAL A 83 27.73 31.70 5.28
C VAL A 83 26.50 30.85 5.62
N HIS A 84 26.31 30.52 6.90
CA HIS A 84 25.18 29.72 7.35
C HIS A 84 23.92 30.57 7.51
N THR A 85 22.77 29.91 7.42
CA THR A 85 21.44 30.50 7.64
C THR A 85 21.01 30.24 9.07
N TYR A 86 20.61 31.30 9.77
CA TYR A 86 20.15 31.21 11.15
C TYR A 86 18.71 31.65 11.29
N GLU A 87 17.97 30.99 12.18
CA GLU A 87 16.57 31.28 12.47
C GLU A 87 16.34 31.26 13.98
N LEU A 88 15.50 32.18 14.46
CA LEU A 88 14.91 32.13 15.79
C LEU A 88 13.56 31.46 15.70
N TYR A 89 13.32 30.50 16.59
CA TYR A 89 12.01 29.94 16.84
C TYR A 89 11.54 30.37 18.22
N VAL A 90 10.34 30.91 18.30
CA VAL A 90 9.74 31.37 19.55
C VAL A 90 8.45 30.61 19.81
N LEU A 91 8.34 30.04 21.01
CA LEU A 91 7.15 29.34 21.47
C LEU A 91 6.90 29.66 22.94
N HIS A 92 5.64 29.76 23.32
CA HIS A 92 5.24 29.90 24.72
C HIS A 92 4.34 28.71 25.09
N GLN A 93 4.75 28.00 26.14
CA GLN A 93 4.10 26.80 26.62
C GLN A 93 3.58 27.06 28.02
N LYS A 94 2.25 26.99 28.19
CA LYS A 94 1.60 27.25 29.46
C LYS A 94 1.69 26.05 30.40
N GLU A 95 1.41 24.86 29.86
CA GLU A 95 1.48 23.57 30.57
C GLU A 95 2.00 22.48 29.61
N GLU A 96 2.27 21.28 30.12
CA GLU A 96 2.71 20.16 29.28
C GLU A 96 1.72 19.93 28.12
N ASN A 97 2.21 20.03 26.87
CA ASN A 97 1.42 19.92 25.65
C ASN A 97 0.28 20.94 25.48
N LEU A 98 0.31 22.06 26.21
CA LEU A 98 -0.67 23.15 26.11
C LEU A 98 0.01 24.47 25.74
N TYR A 99 -0.35 25.00 24.57
CA TYR A 99 0.16 26.24 24.00
C TYR A 99 -0.96 27.27 23.89
N ASP A 100 -0.64 28.50 24.28
CA ASP A 100 -1.52 29.68 24.33
C ASP A 100 -1.07 30.80 23.38
N TYR A 101 0.01 30.57 22.62
CA TYR A 101 0.49 31.41 21.53
C TYR A 101 0.90 30.54 20.34
N VAL A 102 0.63 31.04 19.12
CA VAL A 102 1.10 30.38 17.89
C VAL A 102 2.60 30.57 17.77
N PRO A 103 3.39 29.50 17.53
CA PRO A 103 4.83 29.63 17.35
C PRO A 103 5.20 30.54 16.17
N LEU A 104 6.36 31.21 16.28
CA LEU A 104 6.86 32.11 15.25
C LEU A 104 8.30 31.76 14.86
N ARG A 105 8.58 31.77 13.56
CA ARG A 105 9.91 31.65 12.96
C ARG A 105 10.38 33.01 12.48
N VAL A 106 11.55 33.45 12.94
CA VAL A 106 12.14 34.74 12.54
C VAL A 106 13.51 34.50 11.91
N PRO A 107 13.70 34.77 10.60
CA PRO A 107 14.98 34.60 9.94
C PRO A 107 15.99 35.65 10.43
N ILE A 108 17.20 35.21 10.77
CA ILE A 108 18.29 36.07 11.24
C ILE A 108 19.39 36.15 10.20
N SER A 109 19.41 37.28 9.48
CA SER A 109 20.59 37.68 8.71
C SER A 109 21.70 38.12 9.67
N VAL A 110 22.87 37.47 9.59
CA VAL A 110 24.07 37.84 10.36
C VAL A 110 25.08 38.49 9.42
N GLU A 111 25.28 39.80 9.59
CA GLU A 111 26.31 40.53 8.87
C GLU A 111 27.66 40.41 9.58
N ALA A 112 28.75 40.28 8.83
CA ALA A 112 30.10 40.06 9.38
C ALA A 112 30.63 41.20 10.27
N SER A 113 29.96 42.36 10.30
CA SER A 113 30.30 43.54 11.10
C SER A 113 29.36 43.82 12.28
N ALA A 114 28.25 43.08 12.41
CA ALA A 114 27.26 43.32 13.46
C ALA A 114 27.61 42.54 14.74
N SER A 115 27.90 43.24 15.83
CA SER A 115 28.14 42.65 17.14
C SER A 115 26.87 42.51 17.99
N ARG A 116 25.81 43.26 17.66
CA ARG A 116 24.52 43.24 18.34
C ARG A 116 23.38 43.42 17.34
N LYS A 117 22.28 42.69 17.53
CA LYS A 117 21.07 42.78 16.71
C LYS A 117 19.83 42.70 17.60
N THR A 118 19.01 43.75 17.57
CA THR A 118 17.76 43.79 18.32
C THR A 118 16.59 43.33 17.45
N VAL A 119 15.80 42.39 17.94
CA VAL A 119 14.68 41.74 17.23
C VAL A 119 13.48 41.65 18.18
N ASP A 120 12.52 42.55 18.01
CA ASP A 120 11.24 42.50 18.73
C ASP A 120 10.28 41.52 18.04
N ILE A 121 9.57 40.75 18.85
CA ILE A 121 8.79 39.59 18.44
C ILE A 121 7.36 39.74 18.94
N PHE A 122 6.41 39.61 18.02
CA PHE A 122 4.97 39.69 18.31
C PHE A 122 4.36 38.31 18.15
N LEU A 123 3.87 37.72 19.24
CA LEU A 123 3.22 36.41 19.21
C LEU A 123 1.71 36.58 19.10
N THR A 124 1.11 35.88 18.14
CA THR A 124 -0.33 35.81 17.97
C THR A 124 -0.93 34.88 19.05
N PRO A 125 -1.96 35.31 19.80
CA PRO A 125 -2.68 34.45 20.73
C PRO A 125 -3.15 33.16 20.07
N GLY A 126 -2.91 32.03 20.73
CA GLY A 126 -3.12 30.70 20.19
C GLY A 126 -3.91 29.78 21.10
N SER A 127 -4.30 28.64 20.54
CA SER A 127 -5.04 27.56 21.19
C SER A 127 -4.53 26.22 20.68
N THR A 128 -4.75 25.16 21.44
CA THR A 128 -4.21 23.83 21.13
C THR A 128 -5.30 22.87 20.64
N ILE A 129 -5.02 22.14 19.57
CA ILE A 129 -5.83 21.03 19.09
C ILE A 129 -5.01 19.75 19.21
N VAL A 130 -5.52 18.78 19.96
CA VAL A 130 -4.90 17.46 20.16
C VAL A 130 -5.57 16.44 19.25
N LEU A 131 -4.82 15.93 18.29
CA LEU A 131 -5.25 14.90 17.36
C LEU A 131 -5.13 13.52 18.00
N THR A 132 -6.16 12.68 17.84
CA THR A 132 -6.23 11.35 18.45
C THR A 132 -6.61 10.28 17.43
N GLY A 133 -6.06 9.08 17.63
CA GLY A 133 -6.25 7.93 16.76
C GLY A 133 -5.44 8.00 15.46
N ASP A 134 -5.49 6.92 14.68
CA ASP A 134 -4.72 6.81 13.44
C ASP A 134 -5.57 7.08 12.19
N ILE A 135 -4.92 7.51 11.12
CA ILE A 135 -5.54 7.71 9.82
C ILE A 135 -5.48 6.40 9.05
N ARG A 136 -6.63 5.89 8.60
CA ARG A 136 -6.73 4.69 7.76
C ARG A 136 -7.52 5.00 6.51
N TYR A 137 -7.12 4.42 5.39
CA TYR A 137 -7.74 4.68 4.09
C TYR A 137 -8.27 3.42 3.43
N VAL A 138 -9.49 3.48 2.90
CA VAL A 138 -10.20 2.31 2.34
C VAL A 138 -9.54 1.73 1.09
N ARG A 139 -8.77 2.50 0.31
CA ARG A 139 -7.99 1.94 -0.82
C ARG A 139 -6.65 1.37 -0.42
N SER A 140 -6.28 1.52 0.85
CA SER A 140 -5.00 1.04 1.35
C SER A 140 -5.01 -0.48 1.50
N PRO A 141 -3.94 -1.19 1.09
CA PRO A 141 -3.80 -2.61 1.35
C PRO A 141 -3.81 -2.87 2.86
N ASN A 142 -4.55 -3.87 3.30
CA ASN A 142 -4.65 -4.29 4.71
C ASN A 142 -5.04 -3.17 5.70
N ILE A 143 -5.59 -2.04 5.23
CA ILE A 143 -6.04 -0.94 6.08
C ILE A 143 -4.92 -0.45 7.03
N TYR A 144 -3.69 -0.41 6.52
CA TYR A 144 -2.53 0.00 7.30
C TYR A 144 -2.67 1.47 7.75
N PRO A 145 -2.33 1.82 9.01
CA PRO A 145 -2.27 3.20 9.47
C PRO A 145 -1.37 4.07 8.58
N ALA A 146 -1.71 5.35 8.42
CA ALA A 146 -0.86 6.29 7.70
C ALA A 146 0.52 6.36 8.36
N THR A 147 1.55 6.37 7.52
CA THR A 147 2.96 6.30 7.95
C THR A 147 3.47 7.64 8.48
N ALA A 148 2.89 8.72 7.95
CA ALA A 148 3.13 10.09 8.32
C ALA A 148 1.92 10.93 7.93
N PHE A 149 1.69 12.04 8.61
CA PHE A 149 0.72 13.04 8.18
C PHE A 149 1.21 14.45 8.45
N LEU A 150 0.85 15.38 7.57
CA LEU A 150 1.07 16.81 7.73
C LEU A 150 -0.29 17.49 7.86
N VAL A 151 -0.38 18.47 8.73
CA VAL A 151 -1.60 19.24 8.99
C VAL A 151 -1.31 20.70 8.71
N LYS A 152 -2.01 21.28 7.75
CA LYS A 152 -1.95 22.72 7.48
C LYS A 152 -3.17 23.41 8.06
N VAL A 153 -2.95 24.43 8.88
CA VAL A 153 -3.99 25.27 9.45
C VAL A 153 -4.38 26.32 8.42
N ARG A 154 -5.66 26.35 8.06
CA ARG A 154 -6.22 27.30 7.07
C ARG A 154 -7.40 28.06 7.65
N ARG A 155 -7.70 29.22 7.10
CA ARG A 155 -8.97 29.90 7.35
C ARG A 155 -10.09 29.19 6.60
N LEU A 156 -11.33 29.30 7.07
CA LEU A 156 -12.51 29.03 6.24
C LEU A 156 -12.38 29.88 4.97
N GLU A 157 -12.32 29.24 3.79
CA GLU A 157 -11.99 29.79 2.44
C GLU A 157 -10.66 29.29 1.86
N GLY A 158 -9.84 28.57 2.64
CA GLY A 158 -8.72 27.77 2.15
C GLY A 158 -7.39 28.52 2.03
N GLU A 159 -7.32 29.77 2.45
CA GLU A 159 -6.06 30.53 2.58
C GLU A 159 -5.27 30.07 3.81
N ALA A 160 -3.94 30.04 3.70
CA ALA A 160 -3.05 29.75 4.82
C ALA A 160 -3.20 30.82 5.91
N VAL A 161 -3.16 30.42 7.18
CA VAL A 161 -3.36 31.37 8.29
C VAL A 161 -2.29 32.46 8.27
N SER A 162 -1.03 32.09 7.99
CA SER A 162 0.10 33.02 7.88
C SER A 162 -0.15 34.13 6.85
N GLU A 163 -0.60 33.76 5.64
CA GLU A 163 -0.96 34.69 4.56
C GLU A 163 -2.16 35.57 4.93
N SER A 164 -3.20 34.98 5.53
CA SER A 164 -4.43 35.69 5.86
C SER A 164 -4.26 36.73 6.98
N LEU A 165 -3.33 36.48 7.91
CA LEU A 165 -3.00 37.41 9.00
C LEU A 165 -1.89 38.39 8.60
N GLY A 166 -1.18 38.14 7.49
CA GLY A 166 -0.05 38.95 7.06
C GLY A 166 1.14 38.86 8.03
N VAL A 167 1.24 37.78 8.81
CA VAL A 167 2.32 37.57 9.80
C VAL A 167 3.37 36.67 9.17
N GLU A 168 4.45 37.26 8.68
CA GLU A 168 5.58 36.51 8.13
C GLU A 168 6.21 35.61 9.20
N GLY A 169 6.45 34.35 8.84
CA GLY A 169 7.07 33.38 9.74
C GLY A 169 6.13 32.74 10.76
N LEU A 170 4.83 33.04 10.71
CA LEU A 170 3.84 32.33 11.51
C LEU A 170 3.78 30.85 11.10
N ILE A 171 3.83 29.99 12.11
CA ILE A 171 3.87 28.54 11.95
C ILE A 171 2.45 28.02 11.80
N ASP A 172 2.11 27.53 10.60
CA ASP A 172 0.77 27.03 10.27
C ASP A 172 0.75 25.61 9.70
N GLU A 173 1.89 24.91 9.71
CA GLU A 173 1.98 23.49 9.36
C GLU A 173 2.34 22.68 10.61
N PHE A 174 1.90 21.43 10.73
CA PHE A 174 2.12 20.57 11.90
C PHE A 174 2.15 19.10 11.46
N GLY A 175 2.48 18.17 12.36
CA GLY A 175 2.51 16.74 12.07
C GLY A 175 3.89 16.19 11.70
N SER A 176 3.90 14.93 11.28
CA SER A 176 5.09 14.14 10.98
C SER A 176 5.96 14.81 9.91
N ASN A 177 7.27 14.94 10.18
CA ASN A 177 8.27 15.58 9.30
C ASN A 177 8.15 17.11 9.09
N SER A 178 7.26 17.80 9.80
CA SER A 178 7.22 19.28 9.82
C SER A 178 8.49 19.89 10.44
N GLU A 179 8.77 21.17 10.15
CA GLU A 179 9.85 21.94 10.80
C GLU A 179 9.73 21.89 12.34
N TYR A 180 8.53 21.71 12.89
CA TYR A 180 8.22 21.80 14.31
C TYR A 180 8.53 20.52 15.08
N VAL A 181 8.32 19.35 14.48
CA VAL A 181 8.83 18.09 15.03
C VAL A 181 10.37 18.08 15.00
N ARG A 182 10.98 18.73 13.99
CA ARG A 182 12.44 18.77 13.82
C ARG A 182 13.15 19.78 14.72
N PHE A 183 12.57 20.96 14.95
CA PHE A 183 13.22 22.07 15.66
C PHE A 183 12.57 22.45 17.00
N LEU A 184 11.24 22.29 17.13
CA LEU A 184 10.50 22.69 18.34
C LEU A 184 10.25 21.56 19.34
N ASN A 185 10.51 20.30 18.95
CA ASN A 185 10.26 19.12 19.78
C ASN A 185 8.78 19.03 20.26
N ILE A 186 7.84 19.47 19.43
CA ILE A 186 6.40 19.37 19.66
C ILE A 186 5.92 18.00 19.16
N SER A 187 4.99 17.37 19.87
CA SER A 187 4.35 16.10 19.44
C SER A 187 3.66 16.28 18.07
N ASP A 188 3.74 15.27 17.20
CA ASP A 188 3.12 15.29 15.87
C ASP A 188 1.58 15.30 15.91
N THR A 189 1.00 14.96 17.05
CA THR A 189 -0.44 15.03 17.33
C THR A 189 -0.93 16.40 17.78
N ILE A 190 -0.04 17.36 18.02
CA ILE A 190 -0.40 18.70 18.51
C ILE A 190 -0.40 19.68 17.35
N VAL A 191 -1.51 20.41 17.22
CA VAL A 191 -1.70 21.48 16.25
C VAL A 191 -2.04 22.77 17.00
N ILE A 192 -1.29 23.83 16.76
CA ILE A 192 -1.51 25.12 17.42
C ILE A 192 -2.19 26.06 16.42
N VAL A 193 -3.32 26.63 16.82
CA VAL A 193 -4.17 27.46 15.96
C VAL A 193 -4.36 28.85 16.55
N PRO A 194 -4.59 29.90 15.74
CA PRO A 194 -4.86 31.23 16.27
C PRO A 194 -6.19 31.27 17.03
N SER A 195 -6.21 32.00 18.16
CA SER A 195 -7.39 32.19 19.00
C SER A 195 -8.38 33.18 18.36
N GLY A 196 -9.67 32.93 18.54
CA GLY A 196 -10.76 33.83 18.12
C GLY A 196 -11.02 33.88 16.61
N ILE A 197 -10.28 33.12 15.81
CA ILE A 197 -10.41 33.06 14.35
C ILE A 197 -10.94 31.67 13.95
N PRO A 198 -11.96 31.57 13.09
CA PRO A 198 -12.45 30.27 12.63
C PRO A 198 -11.47 29.62 11.64
N VAL A 199 -10.93 28.47 12.03
CA VAL A 199 -9.95 27.71 11.24
C VAL A 199 -10.44 26.32 10.85
N GLU A 200 -9.90 25.78 9.77
CA GLU A 200 -10.03 24.38 9.37
C GLU A 200 -8.63 23.75 9.29
N LEU A 201 -8.56 22.43 9.47
CA LEU A 201 -7.31 21.69 9.35
C LEU A 201 -7.32 20.88 8.07
N TYR A 202 -6.36 21.15 7.19
CA TYR A 202 -6.14 20.34 6.00
C TYR A 202 -5.08 19.29 6.29
N VAL A 203 -5.49 18.03 6.27
CA VAL A 203 -4.62 16.90 6.58
C VAL A 203 -4.18 16.22 5.30
N LYS A 204 -2.88 16.06 5.14
CA LYS A 204 -2.23 15.31 4.07
C LYS A 204 -1.46 14.16 4.66
N SER A 205 -1.98 12.95 4.48
CA SER A 205 -1.40 11.73 5.02
C SER A 205 -0.72 10.90 3.94
N VAL A 206 0.33 10.18 4.32
CA VAL A 206 1.05 9.24 3.47
C VAL A 206 0.50 7.85 3.76
N VAL A 207 -0.14 7.25 2.76
CA VAL A 207 -0.76 5.92 2.87
C VAL A 207 -0.28 5.02 1.72
N PRO A 208 -0.15 3.70 1.94
CA PRO A 208 0.09 2.79 0.84
C PRO A 208 -1.17 2.73 -0.04
N ILE A 209 -1.02 2.82 -1.37
CA ILE A 209 -2.14 2.75 -2.34
C ILE A 209 -1.87 1.68 -3.40
N GLU A 210 -2.91 0.94 -3.76
CA GLU A 210 -2.90 -0.03 -4.86
C GLU A 210 -3.04 0.67 -6.23
N ARG A 211 -2.14 0.39 -7.18
CA ARG A 211 -2.20 0.95 -8.53
C ARG A 211 -3.28 0.25 -9.38
N ALA A 212 -4.09 1.02 -10.11
CA ALA A 212 -5.20 0.52 -10.91
C ALA A 212 -4.82 -0.28 -12.18
N SER A 213 -3.53 -0.43 -12.52
CA SER A 213 -3.09 -0.81 -13.87
C SER A 213 -2.46 -2.21 -14.01
N GLY A 214 -2.79 -3.16 -13.13
CA GLY A 214 -2.36 -4.56 -13.28
C GLY A 214 -0.84 -4.82 -13.16
N VAL A 215 -0.06 -3.81 -12.79
CA VAL A 215 1.35 -3.94 -12.40
C VAL A 215 1.43 -3.52 -10.95
N GLN A 216 1.55 -4.51 -10.06
CA GLN A 216 1.37 -4.36 -8.62
C GLN A 216 2.64 -3.79 -7.96
N TYR A 217 2.89 -2.50 -8.17
CA TYR A 217 3.77 -1.73 -7.30
C TYR A 217 2.93 -0.99 -6.26
N TYR A 218 3.21 -1.22 -4.98
CA TYR A 218 2.80 -0.28 -3.95
C TYR A 218 3.64 0.97 -4.07
N TYR A 219 2.99 2.11 -4.15
CA TYR A 219 3.64 3.38 -3.91
C TYR A 219 2.93 4.09 -2.78
N TYR A 220 3.70 4.85 -2.02
CA TYR A 220 3.15 5.77 -1.05
C TYR A 220 2.43 6.88 -1.81
N GLY A 221 1.10 6.91 -1.65
CA GLY A 221 0.26 7.97 -2.17
C GLY A 221 -0.16 8.92 -1.06
N PHE A 222 -0.78 10.02 -1.47
CA PHE A 222 -1.35 10.99 -0.54
C PHE A 222 -2.84 10.74 -0.37
N PHE A 223 -3.28 10.66 0.87
CA PHE A 223 -4.68 10.71 1.25
C PHE A 223 -4.93 12.02 1.99
N GLU A 224 -5.78 12.85 1.41
CA GLU A 224 -6.01 14.24 1.82
C GLU A 224 -7.46 14.40 2.26
N PHE A 225 -7.68 15.11 3.37
CA PHE A 225 -9.01 15.37 3.89
C PHE A 225 -9.03 16.63 4.75
N ILE A 226 -10.21 17.20 4.95
CA ILE A 226 -10.41 18.41 5.76
C ILE A 226 -11.07 18.01 7.08
N ILE A 227 -10.58 18.58 8.17
CA ILE A 227 -11.19 18.54 9.49
C ILE A 227 -11.79 19.92 9.75
N ASP A 228 -13.11 19.96 9.84
CA ASP A 228 -13.87 21.16 10.12
C ASP A 228 -15.05 20.86 11.05
N ASN A 229 -15.66 21.93 11.58
CA ASN A 229 -16.87 21.84 12.39
C ASN A 229 -18.11 22.08 11.51
N ASP A 230 -18.40 21.16 10.59
CA ASP A 230 -19.52 21.24 9.64
C ASP A 230 -19.56 22.58 8.88
N ARG A 231 -18.44 22.94 8.23
CA ARG A 231 -18.21 24.19 7.47
C ARG A 231 -18.23 25.48 8.28
N LYS A 232 -18.24 25.41 9.62
CA LYS A 232 -18.15 26.59 10.52
C LYS A 232 -16.76 26.84 11.09
N GLY A 233 -15.81 25.93 10.85
CA GLY A 233 -14.46 25.99 11.41
C GLY A 233 -14.43 25.87 12.95
N PHE A 234 -13.23 25.75 13.49
CA PHE A 234 -12.99 25.76 14.94
C PHE A 234 -12.67 27.18 15.37
N THR A 235 -13.41 27.71 16.33
CA THR A 235 -13.11 28.99 16.99
C THR A 235 -12.84 28.69 18.45
N LEU A 236 -11.60 28.87 18.87
CA LEU A 236 -11.11 28.56 20.21
C LEU A 236 -10.66 29.84 20.91
N SER A 237 -10.77 29.85 22.24
CA SER A 237 -10.26 30.92 23.09
C SER A 237 -8.77 30.71 23.38
N GLN A 238 -8.06 31.77 23.75
CA GLN A 238 -6.62 31.69 24.03
C GLN A 238 -6.33 30.67 25.14
N GLY A 239 -5.40 29.76 24.88
CA GLY A 239 -5.03 28.68 25.81
C GLY A 239 -6.12 27.63 26.04
N GLU A 240 -7.20 27.62 25.24
CA GLU A 240 -8.17 26.53 25.18
C GLU A 240 -7.56 25.31 24.47
N SER A 241 -7.96 24.11 24.88
CA SER A 241 -7.57 22.85 24.26
C SER A 241 -8.78 21.99 23.94
N ILE A 242 -8.82 21.45 22.72
CA ILE A 242 -9.82 20.47 22.29
C ILE A 242 -9.16 19.22 21.72
N SER A 243 -9.83 18.08 21.86
CA SER A 243 -9.38 16.82 21.25
C SER A 243 -10.23 16.47 20.04
N ILE A 244 -9.57 16.12 18.92
CA ILE A 244 -10.22 15.75 17.66
C ILE A 244 -9.78 14.34 17.26
N SER A 245 -10.73 13.50 16.89
CA SER A 245 -10.47 12.17 16.35
C SER A 245 -10.15 12.25 14.85
N LEU A 246 -8.94 11.80 14.48
CA LEU A 246 -8.51 11.61 13.09
C LEU A 246 -9.33 10.54 12.36
N PRO A 247 -9.56 9.32 12.93
CA PRO A 247 -10.37 8.29 12.29
C PRO A 247 -11.75 8.78 11.84
N LYS A 248 -12.42 9.59 12.66
CA LYS A 248 -13.76 10.13 12.35
C LYS A 248 -13.80 10.87 11.02
N HIS A 249 -12.83 11.75 10.77
CA HIS A 249 -12.80 12.60 9.58
C HIS A 249 -12.25 11.84 8.36
N ALA A 250 -11.20 11.03 8.54
CA ALA A 250 -10.65 10.16 7.50
C ALA A 250 -11.68 9.16 6.95
N LEU A 251 -12.50 8.59 7.84
CA LEU A 251 -13.50 7.58 7.48
C LEU A 251 -14.67 8.19 6.69
N LYS A 252 -15.02 9.45 6.94
CA LYS A 252 -16.05 10.18 6.17
C LYS A 252 -15.70 10.24 4.68
N GLU A 253 -14.47 10.61 4.34
CA GLU A 253 -13.99 10.61 2.94
C GLU A 253 -14.01 9.20 2.33
N SER A 254 -13.66 8.18 3.12
CA SER A 254 -13.73 6.79 2.68
C SER A 254 -15.17 6.35 2.38
N PHE A 255 -16.16 6.81 3.17
CA PHE A 255 -17.57 6.55 2.90
C PHE A 255 -18.04 7.20 1.61
N ASP A 256 -17.68 8.45 1.37
CA ASP A 256 -18.10 9.19 0.18
C ASP A 256 -17.55 8.55 -1.09
N LEU A 257 -16.29 8.10 -1.05
CA LEU A 257 -15.68 7.28 -2.10
C LEU A 257 -16.48 5.99 -2.35
N VAL A 258 -16.67 5.15 -1.32
CA VAL A 258 -17.33 3.84 -1.51
C VAL A 258 -18.79 3.99 -1.93
N LYS A 259 -19.50 5.02 -1.46
CA LYS A 259 -20.88 5.30 -1.90
C LYS A 259 -20.94 5.72 -3.36
N THR A 260 -19.95 6.48 -3.83
CA THR A 260 -19.85 6.87 -5.24
C THR A 260 -19.55 5.66 -6.11
N GLU A 261 -18.60 4.80 -5.72
CA GLU A 261 -18.31 3.54 -6.42
C GLU A 261 -19.52 2.60 -6.44
N PHE A 262 -20.22 2.46 -5.32
CA PHE A 262 -21.44 1.67 -5.22
C PHE A 262 -22.52 2.14 -6.20
N THR A 263 -22.75 3.46 -6.25
CA THR A 263 -23.75 4.08 -7.13
C THR A 263 -23.35 3.88 -8.60
N SER A 264 -22.09 4.14 -8.93
CA SER A 264 -21.52 3.93 -10.27
C SER A 264 -21.67 2.48 -10.73
N LEU A 265 -21.32 1.52 -9.88
CA LEU A 265 -21.46 0.09 -10.18
C LEU A 265 -22.93 -0.29 -10.42
N PHE A 266 -23.84 0.17 -9.57
CA PHE A 266 -25.26 -0.17 -9.70
C PHE A 266 -25.88 0.42 -10.99
N ASP A 267 -25.47 1.62 -11.38
CA ASP A 267 -25.84 2.25 -12.64
C ASP A 267 -25.28 1.47 -13.84
N ASN A 268 -24.02 1.02 -13.77
CA ASN A 268 -23.38 0.21 -14.80
C ASN A 268 -24.03 -1.18 -14.94
N LEU A 269 -24.38 -1.83 -13.83
CA LEU A 269 -25.12 -3.09 -13.84
C LEU A 269 -26.52 -2.91 -14.44
N SER A 270 -27.23 -1.85 -14.06
CA SER A 270 -28.55 -1.52 -14.60
C SER A 270 -28.50 -1.20 -16.09
N ARG A 271 -27.47 -0.47 -16.55
CA ARG A 271 -27.22 -0.21 -17.97
C ARG A 271 -26.93 -1.49 -18.73
N SER A 272 -26.09 -2.37 -18.19
CA SER A 272 -25.70 -3.63 -18.81
C SER A 272 -26.91 -4.58 -18.97
N GLU A 273 -27.77 -4.65 -17.96
CA GLU A 273 -29.02 -5.40 -18.04
C GLU A 273 -29.95 -4.87 -19.15
N ARG A 274 -30.09 -3.54 -19.28
CA ARG A 274 -30.87 -2.93 -20.38
C ARG A 274 -30.33 -3.27 -21.76
N ILE A 275 -29.01 -3.47 -21.89
CA ILE A 275 -28.36 -3.90 -23.13
C ILE A 275 -28.66 -5.39 -23.42
N GLY A 276 -28.98 -6.17 -22.38
CA GLY A 276 -29.37 -7.58 -22.47
C GLY A 276 -28.39 -8.53 -21.80
N PHE A 277 -27.43 -8.02 -21.02
CA PHE A 277 -26.56 -8.85 -20.20
C PHE A 277 -27.33 -9.43 -19.01
N TYR A 278 -27.13 -10.71 -18.74
CA TYR A 278 -27.68 -11.34 -17.53
C TYR A 278 -26.73 -11.07 -16.35
N VAL A 279 -27.08 -10.09 -15.52
CA VAL A 279 -26.26 -9.63 -14.37
C VAL A 279 -26.96 -9.81 -13.02
N ALA A 280 -27.89 -10.77 -12.93
CA ALA A 280 -28.72 -10.97 -11.73
C ALA A 280 -27.88 -11.30 -10.49
N SER A 281 -26.90 -12.20 -10.63
CA SER A 281 -25.97 -12.56 -9.54
C SER A 281 -25.13 -11.38 -9.07
N GLN A 282 -24.63 -10.57 -10.00
CA GLN A 282 -23.85 -9.36 -9.70
C GLN A 282 -24.69 -8.33 -8.96
N LYS A 283 -25.97 -8.15 -9.34
CA LYS A 283 -26.89 -7.25 -8.64
C LYS A 283 -27.22 -7.72 -7.22
N GLU A 284 -27.45 -9.01 -7.03
CA GLU A 284 -27.70 -9.59 -5.71
C GLU A 284 -26.48 -9.39 -4.78
N ARG A 285 -25.28 -9.70 -5.28
CA ARG A 285 -24.02 -9.42 -4.55
C ARG A 285 -23.83 -7.94 -4.28
N ALA A 286 -24.14 -7.06 -5.24
CA ALA A 286 -24.11 -5.62 -5.03
C ALA A 286 -25.08 -5.18 -3.91
N GLN A 287 -26.29 -5.73 -3.84
CA GLN A 287 -27.22 -5.44 -2.74
C GLN A 287 -26.68 -5.85 -1.38
N GLN A 288 -26.01 -7.01 -1.28
CA GLN A 288 -25.33 -7.42 -0.06
C GLN A 288 -24.22 -6.43 0.34
N VAL A 289 -23.53 -5.81 -0.63
CA VAL A 289 -22.57 -4.74 -0.35
C VAL A 289 -23.26 -3.50 0.22
N GLY A 290 -24.43 -3.14 -0.31
CA GLY A 290 -25.24 -2.04 0.23
C GLY A 290 -25.57 -2.25 1.71
N ASN A 291 -25.90 -3.49 2.12
CA ASN A 291 -26.12 -3.83 3.52
C ASN A 291 -24.85 -3.65 4.37
N LEU A 292 -23.67 -4.07 3.88
CA LEU A 292 -22.41 -3.83 4.59
C LEU A 292 -22.11 -2.35 4.80
N ILE A 293 -22.36 -1.52 3.78
CA ILE A 293 -22.15 -0.07 3.86
C ILE A 293 -23.06 0.54 4.94
N ASN A 294 -24.30 0.03 5.08
CA ASN A 294 -25.22 0.47 6.12
C ASN A 294 -24.72 0.07 7.53
N VAL A 295 -24.29 -1.18 7.72
CA VAL A 295 -23.71 -1.64 9.00
C VAL A 295 -22.45 -0.85 9.35
N ALA A 296 -21.55 -0.62 8.39
CA ALA A 296 -20.39 0.22 8.59
C ALA A 296 -20.80 1.65 9.01
N SER A 297 -21.87 2.20 8.44
CA SER A 297 -22.39 3.52 8.80
C SER A 297 -22.96 3.56 10.21
N GLU A 298 -23.58 2.47 10.69
CA GLU A 298 -24.04 2.35 12.08
C GLU A 298 -22.84 2.33 13.04
N ASP A 299 -21.82 1.52 12.75
CA ASP A 299 -20.57 1.48 13.54
C ASP A 299 -19.86 2.85 13.57
N TYR A 300 -19.84 3.57 12.45
CA TYR A 300 -19.33 4.94 12.38
C TYR A 300 -20.06 5.89 13.33
N THR A 301 -21.39 5.84 13.37
CA THR A 301 -22.20 6.70 14.26
C THR A 301 -22.05 6.34 15.74
N THR A 302 -21.74 5.07 16.06
CA THR A 302 -21.51 4.60 17.43
C THR A 302 -20.07 4.80 17.91
N GLY A 303 -19.17 5.33 17.07
CA GLY A 303 -17.77 5.60 17.41
C GLY A 303 -16.83 4.41 17.24
N LYS A 304 -17.31 3.29 16.67
CA LYS A 304 -16.53 2.09 16.35
C LYS A 304 -15.81 2.24 15.01
N TYR A 305 -14.81 3.12 15.00
CA TYR A 305 -14.15 3.52 13.74
C TYR A 305 -13.35 2.39 13.08
N THR A 306 -12.72 1.51 13.87
CA THR A 306 -11.90 0.39 13.37
C THR A 306 -12.74 -0.68 12.70
N GLU A 307 -13.87 -1.04 13.30
CA GLU A 307 -14.84 -1.98 12.75
C GLU A 307 -15.48 -1.41 11.49
N SER A 308 -15.85 -0.12 11.54
CA SER A 308 -16.46 0.58 10.41
C SER A 308 -15.55 0.62 9.18
N ILE A 309 -14.27 1.02 9.32
CA ILE A 309 -13.33 1.02 8.18
C ILE A 309 -13.08 -0.38 7.64
N SER A 310 -13.09 -1.40 8.50
CA SER A 310 -12.91 -2.80 8.11
C SER A 310 -14.06 -3.30 7.23
N LEU A 311 -15.30 -3.08 7.67
CA LEU A 311 -16.49 -3.39 6.87
C LEU A 311 -16.52 -2.59 5.57
N LEU A 312 -16.09 -1.33 5.61
CA LEU A 312 -16.04 -0.46 4.44
C LEU A 312 -14.98 -0.90 3.42
N ARG A 313 -13.82 -1.41 3.87
CA ARG A 313 -12.81 -2.03 2.99
C ARG A 313 -13.33 -3.31 2.35
N ILE A 314 -14.01 -4.17 3.12
CA ILE A 314 -14.66 -5.37 2.57
C ILE A 314 -15.64 -4.96 1.48
N ALA A 315 -16.49 -3.96 1.75
CA ALA A 315 -17.42 -3.43 0.76
C ALA A 315 -16.69 -2.93 -0.50
N TYR A 316 -15.64 -2.11 -0.35
CA TYR A 316 -14.83 -1.62 -1.46
C TYR A 316 -14.25 -2.74 -2.33
N LEU A 317 -13.63 -3.76 -1.71
CA LEU A 317 -13.03 -4.89 -2.42
C LEU A 317 -14.05 -5.68 -3.23
N LYS A 318 -15.25 -5.88 -2.70
CA LYS A 318 -16.33 -6.51 -3.46
C LYS A 318 -16.79 -5.69 -4.65
N LEU A 319 -16.92 -4.37 -4.49
CA LEU A 319 -17.35 -3.51 -5.59
C LEU A 319 -16.35 -3.60 -6.73
N ALA A 320 -15.05 -3.50 -6.41
CA ALA A 320 -13.98 -3.67 -7.38
C ALA A 320 -14.01 -5.05 -8.06
N ALA A 321 -14.30 -6.12 -7.32
CA ALA A 321 -14.45 -7.46 -7.87
C ALA A 321 -15.64 -7.57 -8.84
N ILE A 322 -16.82 -7.09 -8.43
CA ILE A 322 -18.03 -7.13 -9.28
C ILE A 322 -17.84 -6.27 -10.53
N GLU A 323 -17.17 -5.11 -10.41
CA GLU A 323 -16.84 -4.26 -11.54
C GLU A 323 -15.89 -4.95 -12.52
N LYS A 324 -14.84 -5.62 -12.01
CA LYS A 324 -13.92 -6.42 -12.82
C LYS A 324 -14.65 -7.55 -13.54
N GLU A 325 -15.48 -8.32 -12.84
CA GLU A 325 -16.31 -9.38 -13.44
C GLU A 325 -17.21 -8.84 -14.55
N LEU A 326 -17.83 -7.68 -14.33
CA LEU A 326 -18.67 -7.02 -15.33
C LEU A 326 -17.83 -6.63 -16.56
N GLY A 327 -16.64 -6.08 -16.34
CA GLY A 327 -15.69 -5.75 -17.39
C GLY A 327 -15.25 -6.97 -18.21
N GLU A 328 -14.94 -8.09 -17.54
CA GLU A 328 -14.60 -9.36 -18.19
C GLU A 328 -15.77 -9.91 -19.01
N LEU A 329 -16.98 -9.87 -18.46
CA LEU A 329 -18.21 -10.32 -19.12
C LEU A 329 -18.50 -9.50 -20.38
N ILE A 330 -18.34 -8.17 -20.30
CA ILE A 330 -18.44 -7.27 -21.46
C ILE A 330 -17.33 -7.57 -22.47
N GLY A 331 -16.09 -7.78 -22.03
CA GLY A 331 -14.95 -8.09 -22.90
C GLY A 331 -15.12 -9.40 -23.68
N ILE A 332 -15.59 -10.46 -23.00
CA ILE A 332 -15.94 -11.74 -23.63
C ILE A 332 -17.06 -11.53 -24.66
N ALA A 333 -18.07 -10.74 -24.31
CA ALA A 333 -19.19 -10.50 -25.20
C ALA A 333 -18.76 -9.74 -26.46
N LEU A 334 -17.96 -8.68 -26.32
CA LEU A 334 -17.38 -7.93 -27.43
C LEU A 334 -16.55 -8.82 -28.36
N THR A 335 -15.75 -9.72 -27.80
CA THR A 335 -14.96 -10.69 -28.57
C THR A 335 -15.86 -11.66 -29.33
N GLY A 336 -16.91 -12.18 -28.67
CA GLY A 336 -17.88 -13.06 -29.30
C GLY A 336 -18.70 -12.38 -30.40
N SER A 337 -19.01 -11.08 -30.30
CA SER A 337 -19.67 -10.33 -31.37
C SER A 337 -18.86 -10.26 -32.66
N LYS A 338 -17.53 -10.36 -32.58
CA LYS A 338 -16.64 -10.36 -33.73
C LYS A 338 -16.49 -11.77 -34.33
N LEU A 339 -16.47 -12.80 -33.48
CA LEU A 339 -16.18 -14.18 -33.89
C LEU A 339 -17.42 -15.01 -34.25
N ILE A 340 -18.52 -14.89 -33.50
CA ILE A 340 -19.75 -15.68 -33.71
C ILE A 340 -20.33 -15.50 -35.13
N PRO A 341 -20.35 -14.29 -35.73
CA PRO A 341 -20.79 -14.12 -37.12
C PRO A 341 -20.10 -15.04 -38.12
N ILE A 342 -18.83 -15.42 -37.88
CA ILE A 342 -18.09 -16.34 -38.78
C ILE A 342 -18.75 -17.72 -38.76
N PHE A 343 -19.09 -18.20 -37.57
CA PHE A 343 -19.81 -19.48 -37.40
C PHE A 343 -21.21 -19.41 -37.99
N LEU A 344 -21.94 -18.31 -37.80
CA LEU A 344 -23.24 -18.06 -38.45
C LEU A 344 -23.09 -18.11 -39.98
N GLY A 345 -22.03 -17.51 -40.54
CA GLY A 345 -21.72 -17.63 -41.96
C GLY A 345 -21.57 -19.09 -42.43
N PHE A 346 -20.89 -19.95 -41.67
CA PHE A 346 -20.82 -21.39 -41.97
C PHE A 346 -22.18 -22.08 -41.86
N PHE A 347 -22.98 -21.77 -40.83
CA PHE A 347 -24.31 -22.34 -40.63
C PHE A 347 -25.27 -21.95 -41.74
N ALA A 348 -25.32 -20.67 -42.11
CA ALA A 348 -26.14 -20.16 -43.19
C ALA A 348 -25.82 -20.86 -44.52
N ILE A 349 -24.54 -21.10 -44.83
CA ILE A 349 -24.16 -21.84 -46.03
C ILE A 349 -24.55 -23.31 -45.93
N ALA A 350 -24.36 -23.95 -44.77
CA ALA A 350 -24.81 -25.33 -44.56
C ALA A 350 -26.33 -25.46 -44.75
N LEU A 351 -27.12 -24.52 -44.24
CA LEU A 351 -28.58 -24.47 -44.42
C LEU A 351 -28.98 -24.24 -45.89
N GLY A 352 -28.34 -23.29 -46.58
CA GLY A 352 -28.54 -23.05 -48.00
C GLY A 352 -28.20 -24.27 -48.85
N LEU A 353 -27.11 -24.97 -48.52
CA LEU A 353 -26.76 -26.25 -49.10
C LEU A 353 -27.85 -27.28 -48.84
N ILE A 354 -28.25 -27.53 -47.59
CA ILE A 354 -29.26 -28.56 -47.24
C ILE A 354 -30.59 -28.33 -47.95
N THR A 355 -31.06 -27.08 -48.03
CA THR A 355 -32.42 -26.72 -48.50
C THR A 355 -32.60 -26.79 -50.02
N SER A 356 -31.55 -26.53 -50.81
CA SER A 356 -31.63 -26.54 -52.28
C SER A 356 -30.55 -27.41 -52.93
N GLU A 357 -30.80 -27.91 -54.15
CA GLU A 357 -29.81 -28.63 -54.96
C GLU A 357 -29.22 -27.77 -56.09
N LYS A 358 -29.97 -26.77 -56.54
CA LYS A 358 -29.51 -25.84 -57.57
C LYS A 358 -28.53 -24.84 -56.94
N ARG A 359 -27.31 -24.78 -57.49
CA ARG A 359 -26.20 -23.95 -56.98
C ARG A 359 -26.58 -22.48 -56.78
N ASN A 360 -27.25 -21.86 -57.75
CA ASN A 360 -27.67 -20.45 -57.64
C ASN A 360 -28.67 -20.22 -56.50
N ARG A 361 -29.60 -21.17 -56.30
CA ARG A 361 -30.59 -21.10 -55.22
C ARG A 361 -29.97 -21.41 -53.86
N GLN A 362 -28.92 -22.22 -53.78
CA GLN A 362 -28.18 -22.47 -52.53
C GLN A 362 -27.52 -21.19 -52.02
N PHE A 363 -26.84 -20.44 -52.88
CA PHE A 363 -26.21 -19.17 -52.50
C PHE A 363 -27.23 -18.11 -52.10
N LEU A 364 -28.33 -17.99 -52.86
CA LEU A 364 -29.39 -17.05 -52.53
C LEU A 364 -30.03 -17.38 -51.16
N LEU A 365 -30.32 -18.65 -50.91
CA LEU A 365 -30.88 -19.09 -49.63
C LEU A 365 -29.88 -18.93 -48.49
N ALA A 366 -28.59 -19.23 -48.71
CA ALA A 366 -27.55 -18.99 -47.71
C ALA A 366 -27.46 -17.51 -47.32
N LEU A 367 -27.53 -16.59 -48.28
CA LEU A 367 -27.56 -15.16 -48.01
C LEU A 367 -28.79 -14.76 -47.18
N ILE A 368 -29.97 -15.27 -47.54
CA ILE A 368 -31.21 -15.00 -46.78
C ILE A 368 -31.10 -15.54 -45.34
N TYR A 369 -30.61 -16.78 -45.16
CA TYR A 369 -30.40 -17.35 -43.83
C TYR A 369 -29.40 -16.54 -43.01
N PHE A 370 -28.30 -16.12 -43.63
CA PHE A 370 -27.29 -15.30 -42.96
C PHE A 370 -27.86 -13.96 -42.48
N LEU A 371 -28.63 -13.27 -43.33
CA LEU A 371 -29.27 -12.00 -42.93
C LEU A 371 -30.25 -12.19 -41.76
N ILE A 372 -31.00 -13.28 -41.75
CA ILE A 372 -31.90 -13.62 -40.64
C ILE A 372 -31.09 -13.93 -39.38
N GLU A 373 -30.05 -14.76 -39.47
CA GLU A 373 -29.19 -15.14 -38.34
C GLU A 373 -28.50 -13.93 -37.72
N ILE A 374 -27.95 -13.01 -38.53
CA ILE A 374 -27.32 -11.78 -38.05
C ILE A 374 -28.34 -10.83 -37.42
N ALA A 375 -29.56 -10.72 -37.97
CA ALA A 375 -30.61 -9.93 -37.35
C ALA A 375 -31.02 -10.50 -35.98
N VAL A 376 -31.23 -11.81 -35.90
CA VAL A 376 -31.54 -12.51 -34.65
C VAL A 376 -30.40 -12.36 -33.64
N PHE A 377 -29.15 -12.53 -34.09
CA PHE A 377 -27.96 -12.37 -33.26
C PHE A 377 -27.84 -10.95 -32.70
N TYR A 378 -28.17 -9.91 -33.47
CA TYR A 378 -28.17 -8.53 -32.99
C TYR A 378 -29.15 -8.29 -31.83
N TYR A 379 -30.33 -8.92 -31.87
CA TYR A 379 -31.34 -8.73 -30.81
C TYR A 379 -31.07 -9.59 -29.57
N ILE A 380 -30.62 -10.83 -29.76
CA ILE A 380 -30.42 -11.81 -28.68
C ILE A 380 -29.08 -11.62 -27.98
N TYR A 381 -28.00 -11.36 -28.73
CA TYR A 381 -26.66 -11.35 -28.17
C TYR A 381 -26.26 -9.93 -27.72
N PRO A 382 -26.01 -9.70 -26.42
CA PRO A 382 -25.85 -8.36 -25.86
C PRO A 382 -24.62 -7.64 -26.40
N GLY A 383 -23.52 -8.37 -26.67
CA GLY A 383 -22.29 -7.78 -27.21
C GLY A 383 -22.51 -7.04 -28.53
N SER A 384 -23.49 -7.46 -29.35
CA SER A 384 -23.76 -6.88 -30.67
C SER A 384 -24.32 -5.46 -30.58
N LYS A 385 -24.88 -5.10 -29.42
CA LYS A 385 -25.39 -3.75 -29.12
C LYS A 385 -24.34 -2.85 -28.46
N VAL A 386 -23.22 -3.41 -28.00
CA VAL A 386 -22.09 -2.67 -27.43
C VAL A 386 -21.11 -2.24 -28.53
N VAL A 387 -20.94 -3.06 -29.58
CA VAL A 387 -20.12 -2.72 -30.75
C VAL A 387 -20.80 -1.62 -31.57
N GLU A 388 -20.01 -0.68 -32.10
CA GLU A 388 -20.52 0.35 -33.01
C GLU A 388 -21.19 -0.29 -34.25
N LEU A 389 -22.27 0.33 -34.73
CA LEU A 389 -23.07 -0.23 -35.83
C LEU A 389 -22.23 -0.46 -37.10
N SER A 390 -21.33 0.47 -37.41
CA SER A 390 -20.40 0.42 -38.55
C SER A 390 -19.47 -0.79 -38.47
N GLU A 391 -18.87 -1.01 -37.30
CA GLU A 391 -18.00 -2.15 -37.02
C GLU A 391 -18.77 -3.47 -37.11
N TYR A 392 -19.97 -3.54 -36.52
CA TYR A 392 -20.81 -4.74 -36.59
C TYR A 392 -21.11 -5.17 -38.03
N PHE A 393 -21.46 -4.22 -38.90
CA PHE A 393 -21.68 -4.50 -40.32
C PHE A 393 -20.41 -4.96 -41.02
N LEU A 394 -19.27 -4.33 -40.74
CA LEU A 394 -17.98 -4.73 -41.29
C LEU A 394 -17.63 -6.18 -40.89
N TYR A 395 -17.71 -6.52 -39.61
CA TYR A 395 -17.46 -7.88 -39.15
C TYR A 395 -18.44 -8.88 -39.75
N SER A 396 -19.71 -8.52 -39.88
CA SER A 396 -20.73 -9.35 -40.53
C SER A 396 -20.38 -9.64 -42.00
N ILE A 397 -19.94 -8.63 -42.76
CA ILE A 397 -19.52 -8.82 -44.17
C ILE A 397 -18.30 -9.72 -44.25
N VAL A 398 -17.25 -9.43 -43.47
CA VAL A 398 -16.02 -10.24 -43.43
C VAL A 398 -16.32 -11.68 -43.03
N SER A 399 -17.25 -11.87 -42.10
CA SER A 399 -17.62 -13.19 -41.59
C SER A 399 -18.30 -14.09 -42.63
N LEU A 400 -19.00 -13.52 -43.62
CA LEU A 400 -19.57 -14.28 -44.73
C LEU A 400 -18.51 -14.60 -45.79
N LEU A 401 -17.53 -13.71 -45.98
CA LEU A 401 -16.45 -13.89 -46.95
C LEU A 401 -15.53 -15.06 -46.59
N ILE A 402 -15.28 -15.31 -45.30
CA ILE A 402 -14.39 -16.39 -44.83
C ILE A 402 -14.93 -17.79 -45.26
N PRO A 403 -16.16 -18.20 -44.89
CA PRO A 403 -16.75 -19.46 -45.34
C PRO A 403 -16.90 -19.57 -46.86
N LEU A 404 -17.28 -18.48 -47.54
CA LEU A 404 -17.39 -18.45 -49.01
C LEU A 404 -16.04 -18.68 -49.69
N SER A 405 -14.98 -18.07 -49.16
CA SER A 405 -13.61 -18.26 -49.64
C SER A 405 -13.17 -19.71 -49.47
N ILE A 406 -13.45 -20.33 -48.33
CA ILE A 406 -13.18 -21.76 -48.11
C ILE A 406 -13.96 -22.62 -49.12
N LEU A 407 -15.23 -22.34 -49.39
CA LEU A 407 -16.01 -23.16 -50.33
C LEU A 407 -15.64 -22.97 -51.80
N LEU A 408 -15.24 -21.75 -52.21
CA LEU A 408 -15.00 -21.41 -53.61
C LEU A 408 -13.53 -21.49 -54.02
N ILE A 409 -12.62 -21.14 -53.12
CA ILE A 409 -11.19 -20.94 -53.40
C ILE A 409 -10.37 -22.17 -52.96
N TYR A 410 -10.63 -22.72 -51.76
CA TYR A 410 -9.90 -23.90 -51.27
C TYR A 410 -9.90 -25.08 -52.27
N PRO A 411 -11.03 -25.42 -52.95
CA PRO A 411 -11.02 -26.49 -53.93
C PRO A 411 -10.17 -26.19 -55.17
N LYS A 412 -9.85 -24.93 -55.46
CA LYS A 412 -9.05 -24.54 -56.64
C LYS A 412 -7.55 -24.54 -56.34
N ILE A 413 -7.14 -24.20 -55.12
CA ILE A 413 -5.74 -24.05 -54.73
C ILE A 413 -5.12 -25.38 -54.29
N TYR A 414 -5.85 -26.22 -53.53
CA TYR A 414 -5.31 -27.49 -53.03
C TYR A 414 -5.38 -28.59 -54.10
N LYS A 415 -4.22 -28.90 -54.70
CA LYS A 415 -4.00 -30.07 -55.59
C LYS A 415 -3.50 -31.23 -54.73
N GLU A 416 -4.36 -32.21 -54.51
CA GLU A 416 -4.02 -33.43 -53.77
C GLU A 416 -3.12 -34.33 -54.63
N HIS A 417 -1.96 -34.74 -54.10
CA HIS A 417 -1.07 -35.67 -54.79
C HIS A 417 -1.75 -37.03 -54.91
N THR A 418 -1.98 -37.49 -56.14
CA THR A 418 -2.65 -38.76 -56.41
C THR A 418 -1.72 -39.92 -56.07
N ILE A 419 -1.95 -40.60 -54.95
CA ILE A 419 -1.33 -41.90 -54.65
C ILE A 419 -2.10 -42.97 -55.44
N TYR A 420 -1.41 -43.74 -56.27
CA TYR A 420 -2.01 -44.83 -57.05
C TYR A 420 -2.79 -45.80 -56.14
N GLY A 421 -4.06 -46.07 -56.47
CA GLY A 421 -4.89 -47.07 -55.79
C GLY A 421 -5.81 -46.57 -54.67
N ARG A 422 -5.69 -45.32 -54.22
CA ARG A 422 -6.69 -44.71 -53.29
C ARG A 422 -7.30 -43.47 -53.95
N PRO A 423 -8.64 -43.34 -53.97
CA PRO A 423 -9.26 -42.12 -54.45
C PRO A 423 -8.80 -40.95 -53.56
N PRO A 424 -8.36 -39.81 -54.13
CA PRO A 424 -7.98 -38.64 -53.34
C PRO A 424 -9.15 -38.20 -52.45
N LEU A 425 -8.88 -37.79 -51.22
CA LEU A 425 -9.86 -37.48 -50.18
C LEU A 425 -10.89 -36.45 -50.70
N LYS A 426 -10.44 -35.49 -51.51
CA LYS A 426 -11.26 -34.49 -52.21
C LYS A 426 -12.36 -35.09 -53.10
N ARG A 427 -12.09 -36.20 -53.78
CA ARG A 427 -13.06 -36.87 -54.67
C ARG A 427 -14.06 -37.73 -53.89
N LEU A 428 -13.75 -38.11 -52.66
CA LEU A 428 -14.64 -38.87 -51.78
C LEU A 428 -15.51 -37.97 -50.91
N LEU A 429 -14.96 -36.86 -50.41
CA LEU A 429 -15.67 -35.93 -49.54
C LEU A 429 -16.93 -35.34 -50.18
N ILE A 430 -16.86 -34.88 -51.42
CA ILE A 430 -18.02 -34.27 -52.11
C ILE A 430 -19.20 -35.27 -52.24
N PRO A 431 -19.00 -36.52 -52.74
CA PRO A 431 -20.06 -37.52 -52.73
C PRO A 431 -20.52 -37.91 -51.32
N LEU A 432 -19.61 -38.05 -50.34
CA LEU A 432 -19.97 -38.38 -48.95
C LEU A 432 -20.87 -37.30 -48.32
N PHE A 433 -20.53 -36.02 -48.48
CA PHE A 433 -21.37 -34.90 -48.03
C PHE A 433 -22.72 -34.88 -48.74
N SER A 434 -22.75 -35.15 -50.05
CA SER A 434 -24.00 -35.24 -50.82
C SER A 434 -24.90 -36.40 -50.35
N LEU A 435 -24.30 -37.56 -50.07
CA LEU A 435 -24.99 -38.74 -49.53
C LEU A 435 -25.51 -38.48 -48.11
N ALA A 436 -24.70 -37.88 -47.23
CA ALA A 436 -25.09 -37.49 -45.89
C ALA A 436 -26.26 -36.49 -45.92
N LYS A 437 -26.17 -35.46 -46.76
CA LYS A 437 -27.25 -34.50 -47.02
C LYS A 437 -28.53 -35.17 -47.48
N ARG A 438 -28.45 -36.12 -48.42
CA ARG A 438 -29.62 -36.89 -48.92
C ARG A 438 -30.22 -37.80 -47.84
N ASN A 439 -29.41 -38.28 -46.89
CA ASN A 439 -29.86 -39.08 -45.76
C ASN A 439 -30.60 -38.23 -44.72
N ILE A 440 -30.03 -37.08 -44.35
CA ILE A 440 -30.63 -36.07 -43.45
C ILE A 440 -32.02 -35.65 -43.96
N ARG A 441 -32.14 -35.33 -45.27
CA ARG A 441 -33.41 -34.92 -45.87
C ARG A 441 -34.47 -36.04 -45.94
N ARG A 442 -34.05 -37.31 -46.05
CA ARG A 442 -34.98 -38.46 -46.11
C ARG A 442 -35.48 -38.87 -44.73
N LYS A 443 -34.62 -38.84 -43.71
CA LYS A 443 -34.95 -39.27 -42.34
C LYS A 443 -35.23 -38.07 -41.43
N LYS A 444 -36.21 -37.25 -41.81
CA LYS A 444 -36.51 -35.96 -41.16
C LYS A 444 -36.78 -36.09 -39.67
N PHE A 445 -37.62 -37.05 -39.26
CA PHE A 445 -37.98 -37.26 -37.86
C PHE A 445 -36.77 -37.67 -37.01
N ARG A 446 -36.01 -38.69 -37.46
CA ARG A 446 -34.79 -39.13 -36.77
C ARG A 446 -33.74 -38.03 -36.66
N THR A 447 -33.58 -37.23 -37.71
CA THR A 447 -32.60 -36.13 -37.70
C THR A 447 -33.05 -35.01 -36.76
N LEU A 448 -34.34 -34.65 -36.76
CA LEU A 448 -34.90 -33.67 -35.86
C LEU A 448 -34.72 -34.09 -34.39
N SER A 449 -35.01 -35.34 -34.04
CA SER A 449 -34.83 -35.85 -32.67
C SER A 449 -33.37 -35.79 -32.22
N ILE A 450 -32.42 -36.11 -33.10
CA ILE A 450 -30.98 -36.02 -32.78
C ILE A 450 -30.57 -34.57 -32.55
N ILE A 451 -31.03 -33.64 -33.40
CA ILE A 451 -30.72 -32.21 -33.24
C ILE A 451 -31.30 -31.69 -31.92
N VAL A 452 -32.57 -31.97 -31.62
CA VAL A 452 -33.22 -31.54 -30.37
C VAL A 452 -32.51 -32.13 -29.15
N SER A 453 -32.21 -33.43 -29.18
CA SER A 453 -31.48 -34.08 -28.08
C SER A 453 -30.10 -33.46 -27.86
N LEU A 454 -29.35 -33.20 -28.93
CA LEU A 454 -28.04 -32.57 -28.83
C LEU A 454 -28.15 -31.12 -28.33
N SER A 455 -29.14 -30.36 -28.79
CA SER A 455 -29.40 -29.00 -28.32
C SER A 455 -29.73 -28.96 -26.83
N ILE A 456 -30.55 -29.90 -26.33
CA ILE A 456 -30.87 -30.00 -24.90
C ILE A 456 -29.60 -30.32 -24.09
N VAL A 457 -28.76 -31.25 -24.56
CA VAL A 457 -27.50 -31.59 -23.87
C VAL A 457 -26.56 -30.40 -23.82
N ILE A 458 -26.37 -29.69 -24.95
CA ILE A 458 -25.54 -28.48 -24.98
C ILE A 458 -26.12 -27.42 -24.04
N MET A 459 -27.43 -27.17 -24.08
CA MET A 459 -28.08 -26.19 -23.21
C MET A 459 -27.94 -26.55 -21.73
N ALA A 460 -28.09 -27.83 -21.37
CA ALA A 460 -27.92 -28.32 -20.01
C ALA A 460 -26.47 -28.14 -19.51
N ILE A 461 -25.48 -28.49 -20.35
CA ILE A 461 -24.06 -28.29 -20.01
C ILE A 461 -23.77 -26.80 -19.84
N THR A 462 -24.22 -25.94 -20.75
CA THR A 462 -24.01 -24.48 -20.67
C THR A 462 -24.63 -23.89 -19.40
N VAL A 463 -25.87 -24.27 -19.06
CA VAL A 463 -26.55 -23.83 -17.82
C VAL A 463 -25.81 -24.35 -16.57
N PHE A 464 -25.39 -25.61 -16.56
CA PHE A 464 -24.64 -26.18 -15.44
C PHE A 464 -23.30 -25.47 -15.22
N THR A 465 -22.59 -25.14 -16.30
CA THR A 465 -21.35 -24.36 -16.24
C THR A 465 -21.57 -22.88 -15.88
N SER A 466 -22.77 -22.32 -16.09
CA SER A 466 -23.08 -20.93 -15.75
C SER A 466 -23.51 -20.74 -14.29
N VAL A 467 -24.07 -21.77 -13.67
CA VAL A 467 -24.52 -21.72 -12.25
C VAL A 467 -23.39 -22.10 -11.28
N SER A 468 -22.36 -22.80 -11.75
CA SER A 468 -21.33 -23.41 -10.91
C SER A 468 -19.97 -22.70 -10.96
N ARG A 469 -19.93 -21.38 -10.73
CA ARG A 469 -18.72 -20.73 -10.20
C ARG A 469 -18.97 -20.29 -8.77
N VAL A 470 -19.09 -21.27 -7.88
CA VAL A 470 -18.91 -21.04 -6.46
C VAL A 470 -17.39 -21.05 -6.24
N GLN A 471 -16.84 -19.91 -5.86
CA GLN A 471 -15.42 -19.80 -5.52
C GLN A 471 -15.21 -20.41 -4.14
N GLU A 472 -14.34 -21.40 -4.07
CA GLU A 472 -13.93 -22.06 -2.84
C GLU A 472 -12.59 -21.49 -2.38
N ILE A 473 -12.32 -21.50 -1.08
CA ILE A 473 -11.00 -21.19 -0.52
C ILE A 473 -10.03 -22.21 -1.12
N VAL A 474 -9.03 -21.75 -1.86
CA VAL A 474 -7.96 -22.62 -2.38
C VAL A 474 -7.11 -23.04 -1.18
N THR A 475 -7.29 -24.27 -0.75
CA THR A 475 -6.45 -24.89 0.29
C THR A 475 -5.40 -25.74 -0.40
N ASP A 476 -4.15 -25.32 -0.31
CA ASP A 476 -3.01 -26.13 -0.75
C ASP A 476 -2.47 -26.91 0.46
N GLU A 477 -2.57 -28.24 0.41
CA GLU A 477 -1.90 -29.09 1.39
C GLU A 477 -0.41 -29.20 1.03
N VAL A 478 0.43 -28.48 1.78
CA VAL A 478 1.88 -28.57 1.61
C VAL A 478 2.39 -29.80 2.36
N SER A 479 2.86 -30.80 1.62
CA SER A 479 3.50 -31.97 2.20
C SER A 479 4.88 -31.62 2.76
N GLY A 480 5.04 -31.66 4.08
CA GLY A 480 6.32 -31.41 4.76
C GLY A 480 6.29 -31.79 6.24
N THR A 481 7.47 -31.85 6.87
CA THR A 481 7.56 -31.93 8.34
C THR A 481 7.26 -30.56 8.91
N VAL A 482 6.09 -30.40 9.52
CA VAL A 482 5.71 -29.14 10.17
C VAL A 482 6.56 -28.94 11.43
N PRO A 483 7.33 -27.83 11.55
CA PRO A 483 8.27 -27.63 12.65
C PRO A 483 7.59 -27.42 14.01
N TYR A 484 6.32 -27.00 14.04
CA TYR A 484 5.53 -26.75 15.24
C TYR A 484 4.02 -26.89 14.97
N SER A 485 3.21 -27.09 16.02
CA SER A 485 1.74 -27.12 15.90
C SER A 485 1.16 -25.74 16.19
N GLY A 486 0.53 -25.12 15.20
CA GLY A 486 -0.06 -23.79 15.30
C GLY A 486 -0.42 -23.23 13.92
N ILE A 487 -1.03 -22.04 13.91
CA ILE A 487 -1.43 -21.35 12.68
C ILE A 487 -0.46 -20.20 12.42
N LEU A 488 0.10 -20.12 11.21
CA LEU A 488 0.90 -18.98 10.76
C LEU A 488 0.00 -17.97 10.01
N ILE A 489 0.00 -16.73 10.47
CA ILE A 489 -0.53 -15.58 9.73
C ILE A 489 0.64 -14.74 9.21
N ARG A 490 0.67 -14.56 7.89
CA ARG A 490 1.55 -13.63 7.20
C ARG A 490 0.80 -12.95 6.07
N ASN A 491 1.06 -11.67 5.85
CA ASN A 491 0.58 -11.04 4.63
C ASN A 491 1.55 -11.38 3.50
N PRO A 492 1.07 -11.93 2.37
CA PRO A 492 1.93 -12.30 1.25
C PRO A 492 2.66 -11.08 0.71
N ALA A 493 3.85 -11.31 0.15
CA ALA A 493 4.47 -10.31 -0.69
C ALA A 493 3.58 -10.09 -1.90
N ILE A 494 3.45 -8.85 -2.35
CA ILE A 494 2.83 -8.59 -3.64
C ILE A 494 3.80 -8.95 -4.76
N GLU A 495 3.29 -9.63 -5.79
CA GLU A 495 4.06 -10.03 -6.94
C GLU A 495 4.62 -8.78 -7.67
N GLY A 496 5.95 -8.68 -7.78
CA GLY A 496 6.64 -7.50 -8.31
C GLY A 496 6.93 -6.38 -7.30
N SER A 497 6.56 -6.54 -6.03
CA SER A 497 6.98 -5.66 -4.94
C SER A 497 8.44 -5.89 -4.55
N ILE A 498 9.15 -4.79 -4.25
CA ILE A 498 10.47 -4.82 -3.60
C ILE A 498 10.38 -5.23 -2.13
N LEU A 499 9.20 -5.12 -1.50
CA LEU A 499 8.98 -5.58 -0.14
C LEU A 499 8.70 -7.10 -0.12
N PRO A 500 9.45 -7.87 0.68
CA PRO A 500 9.32 -9.33 0.77
C PRO A 500 8.08 -9.80 1.56
N TYR A 501 7.38 -8.89 2.24
CA TYR A 501 6.12 -9.12 2.93
C TYR A 501 5.43 -7.78 3.18
N LEU A 502 4.15 -7.83 3.55
CA LEU A 502 3.42 -6.66 4.03
C LEU A 502 3.36 -6.63 5.58
N PRO A 503 3.67 -5.49 6.21
CA PRO A 503 3.42 -5.25 7.63
C PRO A 503 2.06 -5.77 8.13
N ILE A 504 2.07 -6.38 9.31
CA ILE A 504 0.88 -6.62 10.13
C ILE A 504 0.81 -5.54 11.21
N SER A 505 -0.39 -5.08 11.56
CA SER A 505 -0.53 -4.08 12.61
C SER A 505 -0.24 -4.71 13.98
N PRO A 506 0.51 -4.06 14.89
CA PRO A 506 0.62 -4.51 16.27
C PRO A 506 -0.74 -4.60 16.97
N GLU A 507 -1.72 -3.79 16.56
CA GLU A 507 -3.08 -3.88 17.08
C GLU A 507 -3.74 -5.22 16.73
N ASP A 508 -3.45 -5.77 15.55
CA ASP A 508 -3.97 -7.09 15.15
C ASP A 508 -3.42 -8.19 16.07
N VAL A 509 -2.18 -8.03 16.54
CA VAL A 509 -1.58 -8.92 17.56
C VAL A 509 -2.36 -8.82 18.86
N THR A 510 -2.59 -7.61 19.36
CA THR A 510 -3.34 -7.40 20.62
C THR A 510 -4.80 -7.88 20.52
N TRP A 511 -5.41 -7.74 19.35
CA TRP A 511 -6.75 -8.25 19.08
C TRP A 511 -6.77 -9.78 19.10
N LEU A 512 -5.79 -10.45 18.46
CA LEU A 512 -5.66 -11.90 18.49
C LEU A 512 -5.39 -12.44 19.90
N GLU A 513 -4.56 -11.75 20.68
CA GLU A 513 -4.30 -12.10 22.09
C GLU A 513 -5.56 -12.03 22.96
N GLY A 514 -6.48 -11.12 22.64
CA GLY A 514 -7.76 -10.96 23.34
C GLY A 514 -8.90 -11.82 22.79
N TYR A 515 -8.68 -12.58 21.71
CA TYR A 515 -9.74 -13.35 21.05
C TYR A 515 -10.10 -14.63 21.81
N GLU A 516 -11.41 -14.86 22.00
CA GLU A 516 -11.89 -16.05 22.70
C GLU A 516 -11.53 -17.32 21.92
N GLY A 517 -10.85 -18.26 22.58
CA GLY A 517 -10.36 -19.49 21.97
C GLY A 517 -8.90 -19.45 21.48
N VAL A 518 -8.24 -18.29 21.49
CA VAL A 518 -6.79 -18.20 21.31
C VAL A 518 -6.11 -18.41 22.66
N THR A 519 -5.21 -19.39 22.72
CA THR A 519 -4.49 -19.76 23.95
C THR A 519 -3.12 -19.13 24.05
N LYS A 520 -2.49 -18.89 22.89
CA LYS A 520 -1.11 -18.45 22.82
C LYS A 520 -0.87 -17.74 21.50
N VAL A 521 -0.11 -16.64 21.54
CA VAL A 521 0.29 -15.84 20.39
C VAL A 521 1.80 -15.59 20.47
N SER A 522 2.50 -15.70 19.35
CA SER A 522 3.91 -15.35 19.20
C SER A 522 4.10 -14.47 17.96
N PRO A 523 4.10 -13.13 18.12
CA PRO A 523 4.45 -12.23 17.04
C PRO A 523 5.97 -12.25 16.79
N LYS A 524 6.35 -12.08 15.52
CA LYS A 524 7.72 -11.75 15.10
C LYS A 524 7.70 -10.35 14.53
N SER A 525 8.53 -9.47 15.06
CA SER A 525 8.84 -8.20 14.44
C SER A 525 10.18 -8.27 13.73
N GLU A 526 10.30 -7.56 12.62
CA GLU A 526 11.57 -7.40 11.95
C GLU A 526 11.66 -6.06 11.24
N SER A 527 12.89 -5.68 10.93
CA SER A 527 13.13 -4.44 10.24
C SER A 527 12.64 -4.46 8.80
N LEU A 528 12.11 -3.32 8.33
CA LEU A 528 11.81 -3.13 6.92
C LEU A 528 13.09 -2.99 6.08
N PRO A 529 13.11 -3.51 4.84
CA PRO A 529 14.29 -3.44 3.97
C PRO A 529 14.64 -2.00 3.61
N LYS A 530 15.90 -1.61 3.82
CA LYS A 530 16.46 -0.31 3.41
C LYS A 530 17.79 -0.51 2.69
N GLU A 531 18.13 0.46 1.83
CA GLU A 531 19.44 0.53 1.16
C GLU A 531 20.55 0.82 2.17
N GLU A 532 20.32 1.84 3.01
CA GLU A 532 21.25 2.24 4.07
C GLU A 532 21.07 1.39 5.35
N PRO A 533 22.14 1.27 6.17
CA PRO A 533 22.02 0.66 7.49
C PRO A 533 20.96 1.34 8.36
N ILE A 534 20.16 0.54 9.05
CA ILE A 534 19.09 0.97 9.95
C ILE A 534 19.67 1.66 11.19
N GLY A 535 20.87 1.25 11.59
CA GLY A 535 21.56 1.80 12.74
C GLY A 535 22.99 1.32 12.85
N TYR A 536 23.62 1.67 13.96
CA TYR A 536 24.99 1.31 14.29
C TYR A 536 25.10 0.91 15.75
N LEU A 537 25.85 -0.16 16.04
CA LEU A 537 26.28 -0.49 17.39
C LEU A 537 27.66 0.12 17.64
N TYR A 538 27.82 0.72 18.82
CA TYR A 538 29.10 1.23 19.27
C TYR A 538 29.62 0.44 20.47
N PHE A 539 30.89 0.09 20.40
CA PHE A 539 31.65 -0.54 21.47
C PHE A 539 33.04 0.11 21.54
N GLY A 540 33.31 0.92 22.56
CA GLY A 540 34.52 1.73 22.60
C GLY A 540 34.62 2.64 21.37
N GLU A 541 35.65 2.46 20.55
CA GLU A 541 35.87 3.21 19.30
C GLU A 541 35.27 2.52 18.05
N TYR A 542 34.77 1.29 18.19
CA TYR A 542 34.25 0.52 17.06
C TYR A 542 32.81 0.93 16.71
N SER A 543 32.52 1.04 15.41
CA SER A 543 31.19 1.31 14.86
C SER A 543 30.81 0.17 13.92
N ILE A 544 29.74 -0.55 14.25
CA ILE A 544 29.28 -1.74 13.52
C ILE A 544 27.95 -1.39 12.83
N PRO A 545 27.86 -1.46 11.49
CA PRO A 545 26.63 -1.18 10.76
C PRO A 545 25.60 -2.31 10.96
N LEU A 546 24.36 -1.93 11.27
CA LEU A 546 23.22 -2.84 11.37
C LEU A 546 22.30 -2.69 10.16
N ARG A 547 22.06 -3.79 9.46
CA ARG A 547 21.09 -3.86 8.36
C ARG A 547 19.77 -4.52 8.77
N GLY A 548 19.76 -5.26 9.88
CA GLY A 548 18.55 -5.94 10.33
C GLY A 548 18.38 -5.95 11.85
N ILE A 549 17.12 -5.89 12.28
CA ILE A 549 16.72 -6.10 13.66
C ILE A 549 15.59 -7.12 13.66
N ILE A 550 15.66 -8.12 14.53
CA ILE A 550 14.58 -9.10 14.75
C ILE A 550 14.11 -8.98 16.20
N GLY A 551 12.80 -8.91 16.41
CA GLY A 551 12.16 -9.04 17.70
C GLY A 551 11.35 -10.33 17.77
N PHE A 552 11.67 -11.15 18.77
CA PHE A 552 10.88 -12.33 19.07
C PHE A 552 10.17 -12.16 20.42
N SER A 553 8.93 -12.63 20.48
CA SER A 553 8.19 -12.66 21.72
C SER A 553 8.73 -13.76 22.65
N MET A 554 8.38 -13.69 23.93
CA MET A 554 8.74 -14.73 24.90
C MET A 554 8.20 -16.12 24.52
N SER A 555 7.03 -16.17 23.89
CA SER A 555 6.36 -17.42 23.50
C SER A 555 6.96 -18.08 22.26
N GLU A 556 7.85 -17.40 21.52
CA GLU A 556 8.41 -17.90 20.25
C GLU A 556 9.18 -19.21 20.44
N ASP A 557 10.07 -19.27 21.44
CA ASP A 557 10.88 -20.46 21.68
C ASP A 557 10.04 -21.63 22.16
N GLU A 558 8.98 -21.34 22.93
CA GLU A 558 8.04 -22.36 23.36
C GLU A 558 7.16 -22.89 22.21
N PHE A 559 6.98 -22.11 21.14
CA PHE A 559 6.27 -22.53 19.93
C PHE A 559 7.17 -23.34 19.00
N THR A 560 8.33 -22.78 18.67
CA THR A 560 9.16 -23.22 17.53
C THR A 560 10.44 -23.94 17.96
N GLY A 561 10.92 -23.68 19.19
CA GLY A 561 12.25 -24.07 19.66
C GLY A 561 13.40 -23.39 18.90
N TYR A 562 13.12 -22.41 18.04
CA TYR A 562 14.11 -21.80 17.14
C TYR A 562 15.21 -21.08 17.92
N LEU A 563 14.84 -20.31 18.93
CA LEU A 563 15.79 -19.50 19.69
C LEU A 563 16.77 -20.38 20.45
N SER A 564 16.29 -21.43 21.11
CA SER A 564 17.13 -22.42 21.79
C SER A 564 18.06 -23.18 20.85
N GLN A 565 17.62 -23.45 19.61
CA GLN A 565 18.44 -24.17 18.63
C GLN A 565 19.61 -23.33 18.09
N ILE A 566 19.40 -22.03 17.86
CA ILE A 566 20.40 -21.14 17.26
C ILE A 566 21.44 -20.62 18.26
N MET A 567 21.14 -20.59 19.56
CA MET A 567 22.06 -20.05 20.57
C MET A 567 23.28 -20.96 20.76
N VAL A 568 24.47 -20.35 20.75
CA VAL A 568 25.77 -20.99 21.02
C VAL A 568 26.14 -20.80 22.49
N SER A 569 25.88 -19.60 23.01
CA SER A 569 26.15 -19.24 24.40
C SER A 569 25.12 -18.21 24.89
N GLY A 570 24.90 -18.16 26.21
CA GLY A 570 23.95 -17.26 26.84
C GLY A 570 22.49 -17.67 26.68
N LYS A 571 21.58 -16.70 26.79
CA LYS A 571 20.13 -16.88 26.66
C LYS A 571 19.55 -15.91 25.64
N PRO A 572 18.49 -16.32 24.90
CA PRO A 572 17.84 -15.42 23.96
C PRO A 572 17.18 -14.24 24.70
N PRO A 573 17.21 -13.02 24.13
CA PRO A 573 16.62 -11.82 24.73
C PRO A 573 15.10 -11.86 24.59
N THR A 574 14.46 -12.69 25.42
CA THR A 574 13.01 -12.95 25.42
C THR A 574 12.26 -12.21 26.54
N MET A 575 13.00 -11.66 27.52
CA MET A 575 12.44 -10.86 28.60
C MET A 575 12.57 -9.37 28.32
N ARG A 576 11.57 -8.60 28.76
CA ARG A 576 11.52 -7.14 28.60
C ARG A 576 12.76 -6.47 29.21
N GLY A 577 13.53 -5.80 28.37
CA GLY A 577 14.48 -4.77 28.80
C GLY A 577 15.94 -5.07 28.53
N GLY A 578 16.51 -4.30 27.60
CA GLY A 578 17.92 -3.90 27.62
C GLY A 578 18.94 -5.00 27.33
N SER A 579 18.52 -6.10 26.72
CA SER A 579 19.42 -7.16 26.27
C SER A 579 19.28 -7.46 24.78
N ILE A 580 20.39 -7.86 24.15
CA ILE A 580 20.45 -8.25 22.74
C ILE A 580 21.26 -9.53 22.58
N ALA A 581 20.96 -10.29 21.52
CA ALA A 581 21.83 -11.34 21.03
C ALA A 581 22.49 -10.94 19.72
N ILE A 582 23.76 -11.31 19.58
CA ILE A 582 24.61 -11.00 18.42
C ILE A 582 25.11 -12.28 17.75
N SER A 583 25.56 -12.17 16.50
CA SER A 583 26.10 -13.31 15.78
C SER A 583 27.46 -13.74 16.31
N LYS A 584 27.81 -15.02 16.11
CA LYS A 584 29.11 -15.56 16.49
C LYS A 584 30.25 -14.88 15.74
N SER A 585 30.07 -14.62 14.44
CA SER A 585 31.06 -13.87 13.65
C SER A 585 31.30 -12.46 14.19
N LEU A 586 30.26 -11.76 14.62
CA LEU A 586 30.40 -10.42 15.19
C LEU A 586 31.14 -10.47 16.53
N ALA A 587 30.82 -11.46 17.37
CA ALA A 587 31.49 -11.65 18.65
C ALA A 587 32.99 -11.97 18.49
N GLU A 588 33.36 -12.83 17.54
CA GLU A 588 34.76 -13.20 17.27
C GLU A 588 35.58 -12.06 16.67
N VAL A 589 34.99 -11.24 15.78
CA VAL A 589 35.70 -10.13 15.12
C VAL A 589 36.05 -9.01 16.10
N TYR A 590 35.17 -8.72 17.06
CA TYR A 590 35.31 -7.60 17.99
C TYR A 590 35.61 -8.02 19.45
N ASP A 591 35.93 -9.30 19.69
CA ASP A 591 36.14 -9.93 21.02
C ASP A 591 35.04 -9.61 22.04
N LEU A 592 33.78 -9.62 21.59
CA LEU A 592 32.61 -9.33 22.42
C LEU A 592 32.18 -10.58 23.20
N LYS A 593 31.82 -10.39 24.47
CA LYS A 593 31.40 -11.45 25.39
C LYS A 593 30.03 -11.15 25.98
N GLU A 594 29.41 -12.20 26.51
CA GLU A 594 28.19 -12.04 27.32
C GLU A 594 28.44 -11.08 28.49
N GLY A 595 27.52 -10.16 28.68
CA GLY A 595 27.61 -9.09 29.69
C GLY A 595 28.21 -7.77 29.19
N ASP A 596 28.83 -7.74 28.01
CA ASP A 596 29.32 -6.47 27.44
C ASP A 596 28.16 -5.54 27.06
N SER A 597 28.40 -4.23 27.16
CA SER A 597 27.41 -3.19 26.86
C SER A 597 27.69 -2.53 25.51
N LEU A 598 26.69 -2.54 24.63
CA LEU A 598 26.71 -1.93 23.31
C LEU A 598 25.73 -0.76 23.24
N SER A 599 26.14 0.37 22.68
CA SER A 599 25.27 1.53 22.46
C SER A 599 24.63 1.46 21.08
N LEU A 600 23.30 1.40 21.02
CA LEU A 600 22.56 1.42 19.75
C LEU A 600 22.25 2.86 19.34
N TYR A 601 22.67 3.21 18.12
CA TYR A 601 22.31 4.45 17.44
C TYR A 601 21.48 4.12 16.21
N VAL A 602 20.38 4.84 16.01
CA VAL A 602 19.51 4.67 14.84
C VAL A 602 19.85 5.72 13.79
N GLN A 603 19.87 5.30 12.53
CA GLN A 603 20.11 6.19 11.40
C GLN A 603 18.83 6.98 11.09
N VAL A 604 18.90 8.31 11.17
CA VAL A 604 17.79 9.25 10.91
C VAL A 604 18.26 10.28 9.89
N GLY A 605 17.99 10.01 8.60
CA GLY A 605 18.56 10.80 7.51
C GLY A 605 20.08 10.67 7.51
N VAL A 606 20.80 11.79 7.60
CA VAL A 606 22.27 11.81 7.73
C VAL A 606 22.77 11.67 9.17
N ASN A 607 21.89 11.80 10.17
CA ASN A 607 22.25 11.80 11.59
C ASN A 607 22.15 10.41 12.22
N ARG A 608 22.92 10.20 13.29
CA ARG A 608 22.85 9.01 14.15
C ARG A 608 22.29 9.42 15.51
N VAL A 609 21.08 8.97 15.82
CA VAL A 609 20.40 9.32 17.07
C VAL A 609 20.63 8.21 18.09
N PHE A 610 21.18 8.56 19.26
CA PHE A 610 21.36 7.63 20.36
C PHE A 610 20.01 7.09 20.84
N TYR A 611 19.84 5.78 20.82
CA TYR A 611 18.66 5.13 21.37
C TYR A 611 18.89 4.73 22.83
N ARG A 612 19.70 3.69 23.06
CA ARG A 612 19.94 3.09 24.39
C ARG A 612 21.16 2.18 24.37
N ASN A 613 21.69 1.91 25.55
CA ASN A 613 22.66 0.84 25.78
C ASN A 613 21.95 -0.51 26.01
N PHE A 614 22.49 -1.55 25.40
CA PHE A 614 22.04 -2.92 25.53
C PHE A 614 23.18 -3.81 26.03
N THR A 615 22.84 -4.80 26.84
CA THR A 615 23.78 -5.83 27.31
C THR A 615 23.69 -7.07 26.43
N ILE A 616 24.82 -7.68 26.11
CA ILE A 616 24.84 -8.92 25.33
C ILE A 616 24.39 -10.07 26.24
N SER A 617 23.21 -10.65 25.96
CA SER A 617 22.65 -11.78 26.72
C SER A 617 22.93 -13.13 26.09
N GLY A 618 23.23 -13.18 24.79
CA GLY A 618 23.54 -14.42 24.09
C GLY A 618 24.24 -14.21 22.76
N ILE A 619 24.88 -15.27 22.28
CA ILE A 619 25.56 -15.32 20.99
C ILE A 619 24.93 -16.45 20.15
N PHE A 620 24.45 -16.13 18.96
CA PHE A 620 23.80 -17.09 18.06
C PHE A 620 24.70 -17.55 16.92
N SER A 621 24.44 -18.76 16.42
CA SER A 621 25.20 -19.39 15.34
C SER A 621 24.73 -18.90 13.97
N ASP A 622 25.65 -18.35 13.20
CA ASP A 622 25.43 -17.86 11.83
C ASP A 622 24.85 -18.93 10.89
N ASP A 623 25.44 -20.13 10.90
CA ASP A 623 25.02 -21.23 10.03
C ASP A 623 23.60 -21.70 10.37
N LYS A 624 23.30 -21.85 11.67
CA LYS A 624 21.99 -22.33 12.12
C LYS A 624 20.88 -21.34 11.83
N ILE A 625 21.08 -20.04 12.07
CA ILE A 625 20.06 -19.02 11.79
C ILE A 625 19.85 -18.84 10.28
N SER A 626 20.89 -18.99 9.46
CA SER A 626 20.78 -18.89 8.00
C SER A 626 20.09 -20.11 7.37
N ALA A 627 20.22 -21.29 8.00
CA ALA A 627 19.52 -22.50 7.56
C ALA A 627 18.04 -22.55 8.00
N LEU A 628 17.66 -21.72 8.98
CA LEU A 628 16.33 -21.73 9.58
C LEU A 628 15.30 -21.11 8.64
N LYS A 629 14.21 -21.87 8.41
CA LYS A 629 13.08 -21.46 7.57
C LYS A 629 11.77 -21.64 8.31
N ASP A 630 10.81 -20.76 8.03
CA ASP A 630 9.43 -20.94 8.49
C ASP A 630 8.70 -22.05 7.73
N ILE A 631 7.47 -22.37 8.15
CA ILE A 631 6.57 -23.34 7.49
C ILE A 631 6.31 -22.99 6.00
N ASP A 632 6.37 -21.71 5.64
CA ASP A 632 6.24 -21.21 4.26
C ASP A 632 7.59 -21.22 3.50
N SER A 633 8.61 -21.90 4.03
CA SER A 633 9.97 -21.99 3.47
C SER A 633 10.74 -20.66 3.38
N ARG A 634 10.23 -19.57 3.96
CA ARG A 634 10.94 -18.28 3.97
C ARG A 634 12.04 -18.24 5.05
N PRO A 635 13.16 -17.53 4.79
CA PRO A 635 14.20 -17.34 5.79
C PRO A 635 13.67 -16.52 6.97
N ILE A 636 14.21 -16.82 8.15
CA ILE A 636 13.89 -16.08 9.38
C ILE A 636 14.62 -14.74 9.46
N LEU A 637 15.75 -14.59 8.76
CA LEU A 637 16.51 -13.34 8.70
C LEU A 637 15.76 -12.24 7.92
N PRO A 638 15.90 -10.97 8.32
CA PRO A 638 15.31 -9.84 7.61
C PRO A 638 16.02 -9.60 6.27
N TYR A 639 15.48 -8.69 5.47
CA TYR A 639 16.03 -8.31 4.17
C TYR A 639 16.54 -6.87 4.18
N TYR A 640 17.48 -6.55 3.30
CA TYR A 640 17.91 -5.19 2.96
C TYR A 640 17.77 -4.96 1.46
N LEU A 641 17.77 -3.70 1.03
CA LEU A 641 17.69 -3.37 -0.39
C LEU A 641 19.10 -3.26 -0.96
N GLU A 642 19.39 -4.04 -1.99
CA GLU A 642 20.62 -3.97 -2.76
C GLU A 642 20.33 -3.40 -4.14
N LYS A 643 21.21 -2.52 -4.64
CA LYS A 643 21.05 -1.95 -5.96
C LYS A 643 21.56 -2.94 -7.01
N ASN A 644 20.68 -3.37 -7.89
CA ASN A 644 21.02 -4.23 -9.00
C ASN A 644 21.71 -3.39 -10.09
N GLU A 645 23.01 -3.63 -10.33
CA GLU A 645 23.82 -2.83 -11.25
C GLU A 645 23.39 -2.96 -12.72
N GLU A 646 22.75 -4.08 -13.11
CA GLU A 646 22.33 -4.34 -14.50
C GLU A 646 21.02 -3.64 -14.86
N THR A 647 20.07 -3.61 -13.92
CA THR A 647 18.73 -3.03 -14.14
C THR A 647 18.61 -1.60 -13.61
N GLY A 648 19.53 -1.19 -12.73
CA GLY A 648 19.45 0.07 -11.99
C GLY A 648 18.35 0.11 -10.93
N GLY A 649 17.61 -1.00 -10.74
CA GLY A 649 16.57 -1.17 -9.74
C GLY A 649 17.10 -1.66 -8.39
N PHE A 650 16.21 -1.83 -7.42
CA PHE A 650 16.52 -2.41 -6.11
C PHE A 650 15.95 -3.82 -6.00
N GLU A 651 16.67 -4.70 -5.33
CA GLU A 651 16.22 -6.05 -4.98
C GLU A 651 16.35 -6.30 -3.48
N ALA A 652 15.43 -7.06 -2.90
CA ALA A 652 15.48 -7.43 -1.50
C ALA A 652 16.38 -8.66 -1.33
N VAL A 653 17.48 -8.47 -0.60
CA VAL A 653 18.48 -9.52 -0.31
C VAL A 653 18.44 -9.82 1.19
N VAL A 654 18.56 -11.10 1.55
CA VAL A 654 18.57 -11.54 2.95
C VAL A 654 19.81 -10.98 3.66
N CYS A 655 19.62 -10.38 4.83
CA CYS A 655 20.70 -9.83 5.65
C CYS A 655 21.67 -10.93 6.09
N GLN A 656 22.97 -10.61 6.12
CA GLN A 656 23.97 -11.50 6.71
C GLN A 656 23.81 -11.55 8.24
N PRO A 657 24.00 -12.72 8.89
CA PRO A 657 23.89 -12.84 10.35
C PRO A 657 24.71 -11.80 11.14
N SER A 658 25.90 -11.43 10.65
CA SER A 658 26.80 -10.44 11.26
C SER A 658 26.27 -9.01 11.30
N GLN A 659 25.23 -8.71 10.51
CA GLN A 659 24.62 -7.38 10.40
C GLN A 659 23.23 -7.32 11.05
N VAL A 660 22.86 -8.37 11.79
CA VAL A 660 21.55 -8.54 12.41
C VAL A 660 21.71 -8.70 13.92
N ILE A 661 20.83 -8.03 14.67
CA ILE A 661 20.65 -8.28 16.10
C ILE A 661 19.27 -8.85 16.39
N ILE A 662 19.22 -9.66 17.44
CA ILE A 662 17.97 -10.18 18.00
C ILE A 662 17.72 -9.47 19.33
N MET A 663 16.48 -9.03 19.56
CA MET A 663 16.02 -8.45 20.83
C MET A 663 14.61 -8.93 21.16
N SER A 664 14.05 -8.49 22.29
CA SER A 664 12.67 -8.83 22.65
C SER A 664 11.67 -8.11 21.74
N TYR A 665 10.52 -8.73 21.49
CA TYR A 665 9.43 -8.11 20.74
C TYR A 665 9.03 -6.77 21.37
N GLU A 666 8.97 -6.68 22.70
CA GLU A 666 8.65 -5.45 23.42
C GLU A 666 9.70 -4.35 23.20
N ASP A 667 11.00 -4.69 23.19
CA ASP A 667 12.06 -3.72 22.91
C ASP A 667 12.00 -3.21 21.46
N THR A 668 11.65 -4.07 20.49
CA THR A 668 11.43 -3.63 19.12
C THR A 668 10.21 -2.71 18.96
N LEU A 669 9.12 -2.95 19.70
CA LEU A 669 7.97 -2.06 19.69
C LEU A 669 8.30 -0.71 20.32
N ASN A 670 9.06 -0.69 21.42
CA ASN A 670 9.53 0.57 22.01
C ASN A 670 10.45 1.35 21.05
N LEU A 671 11.28 0.64 20.28
CA LEU A 671 12.13 1.22 19.25
C LEU A 671 11.28 1.80 18.10
N ARG A 672 10.24 1.06 17.66
CA ARG A 672 9.25 1.53 16.68
C ARG A 672 8.54 2.78 17.17
N GLU A 673 8.00 2.80 18.38
CA GLU A 673 7.24 3.96 18.90
C GLU A 673 8.11 5.22 18.99
N ARG A 674 9.36 5.08 19.44
CA ARG A 674 10.28 6.24 19.50
C ARG A 674 10.68 6.77 18.12
N PHE A 675 10.71 5.91 17.11
CA PHE A 675 11.08 6.26 15.73
C PHE A 675 9.93 5.97 14.75
N LYS A 676 8.68 6.25 15.15
CA LYS A 676 7.46 5.88 14.41
C LYS A 676 7.49 6.40 12.97
N SER A 677 7.99 7.62 12.78
CA SER A 677 8.14 8.29 11.48
C SER A 677 9.11 7.62 10.50
N LEU A 678 9.98 6.72 10.97
CA LEU A 678 10.99 6.05 10.14
C LEU A 678 10.59 4.65 9.69
N GLU A 679 9.49 4.12 10.23
CA GLU A 679 8.95 2.78 9.97
C GLU A 679 10.03 1.69 9.95
N LEU A 680 10.95 1.74 10.92
CA LEU A 680 12.13 0.87 10.87
C LEU A 680 11.77 -0.59 11.12
N ILE A 681 10.76 -0.85 11.96
CA ILE A 681 10.40 -2.18 12.44
C ILE A 681 8.89 -2.37 12.34
N THR A 682 8.50 -3.54 11.86
CA THR A 682 7.11 -3.94 11.69
C THR A 682 6.89 -5.38 12.14
N VAL A 683 5.63 -5.78 12.37
CA VAL A 683 5.27 -7.17 12.60
C VAL A 683 5.22 -7.87 11.25
N SER A 684 6.02 -8.91 11.06
CA SER A 684 6.08 -9.63 9.78
C SER A 684 5.33 -10.95 9.76
N ARG A 685 5.12 -11.54 10.94
CA ARG A 685 4.21 -12.68 11.12
C ARG A 685 3.66 -12.78 12.53
N ILE A 686 2.57 -13.52 12.64
CA ILE A 686 1.98 -13.94 13.91
C ILE A 686 1.82 -15.46 13.88
N LEU A 687 2.37 -16.14 14.88
CA LEU A 687 2.02 -17.53 15.19
C LEU A 687 0.99 -17.54 16.30
N PHE A 688 -0.01 -18.42 16.23
CA PHE A 688 -0.92 -18.59 17.35
C PHE A 688 -1.45 -20.02 17.45
N GLN A 689 -1.94 -20.36 18.64
CA GLN A 689 -2.53 -21.66 18.95
C GLN A 689 -3.91 -21.45 19.56
N THR A 690 -4.84 -22.35 19.26
CA THR A 690 -6.20 -22.29 19.77
C THR A 690 -6.48 -23.42 20.76
N SER A 691 -7.47 -23.21 21.64
CA SER A 691 -7.94 -24.21 22.61
C SER A 691 -8.92 -25.22 22.01
N PHE A 692 -9.32 -25.05 20.75
CA PHE A 692 -10.22 -25.95 20.03
C PHE A 692 -9.49 -27.27 19.73
N GLY A 693 -9.46 -28.18 20.71
CA GLY A 693 -8.80 -29.47 20.58
C GLY A 693 -9.57 -30.42 19.64
N LYS A 694 -8.82 -31.13 18.77
CA LYS A 694 -9.26 -32.25 17.89
C LYS A 694 -10.43 -32.01 16.93
N GLU A 695 -11.14 -30.91 17.06
CA GLU A 695 -12.07 -30.37 16.08
C GLU A 695 -11.37 -29.26 15.29
N GLU A 696 -10.13 -29.53 14.85
CA GLU A 696 -9.35 -28.67 13.96
C GLU A 696 -10.14 -28.40 12.66
N ASP A 697 -10.95 -29.39 12.23
CA ASP A 697 -11.94 -29.24 11.16
C ASP A 697 -13.15 -28.40 11.56
N GLU A 698 -13.58 -28.31 12.83
CA GLU A 698 -14.69 -27.46 13.25
C GLU A 698 -14.26 -26.02 13.40
N PHE A 699 -13.05 -25.75 13.92
CA PHE A 699 -12.48 -24.41 13.95
C PHE A 699 -12.01 -23.98 12.57
N LEU A 700 -11.41 -24.84 11.73
CA LEU A 700 -11.18 -24.51 10.33
C LEU A 700 -12.50 -24.39 9.59
N ARG A 701 -13.56 -25.14 9.93
CA ARG A 701 -14.90 -24.93 9.37
C ARG A 701 -15.56 -23.68 9.92
N GLU A 702 -15.35 -23.26 11.17
CA GLU A 702 -15.88 -22.04 11.76
C GLU A 702 -15.07 -20.83 11.34
N LEU A 703 -13.75 -20.94 11.15
CA LEU A 703 -12.87 -19.93 10.59
C LEU A 703 -13.08 -19.85 9.08
N LYS A 704 -13.24 -20.99 8.38
CA LYS A 704 -13.69 -21.00 6.98
C LYS A 704 -15.13 -20.55 6.87
N GLU A 705 -16.03 -20.78 7.82
CA GLU A 705 -17.40 -20.26 7.83
C GLU A 705 -17.42 -18.81 8.32
N LEU A 706 -16.46 -18.34 9.09
CA LEU A 706 -16.34 -16.95 9.52
C LEU A 706 -15.73 -16.16 8.37
N LEU A 707 -14.65 -16.67 7.76
CA LEU A 707 -14.05 -16.16 6.52
C LEU A 707 -15.00 -16.33 5.34
N ALA A 708 -15.78 -17.41 5.25
CA ALA A 708 -16.80 -17.62 4.23
C ALA A 708 -18.09 -16.89 4.54
N ARG A 709 -18.48 -16.60 5.78
CA ARG A 709 -19.56 -15.65 6.08
C ARG A 709 -19.07 -14.22 5.85
N LEU A 710 -17.79 -13.94 6.05
CA LEU A 710 -17.11 -12.71 5.64
C LEU A 710 -16.84 -12.66 4.13
N ALA A 711 -16.89 -13.80 3.40
CA ALA A 711 -16.79 -13.98 1.93
C ALA A 711 -18.18 -14.15 1.23
N GLU A 712 -19.21 -14.58 1.93
CA GLU A 712 -20.62 -14.74 1.49
C GLU A 712 -21.37 -13.45 1.80
N ALA A 713 -21.15 -12.86 2.98
CA ALA A 713 -21.30 -11.42 3.18
C ALA A 713 -20.13 -10.67 2.54
N GLY A 714 -19.47 -11.23 1.51
CA GLY A 714 -18.08 -10.93 1.16
C GLY A 714 -17.65 -11.12 -0.29
N GLY A 715 -18.57 -11.20 -1.26
CA GLY A 715 -18.23 -11.73 -2.60
C GLY A 715 -17.10 -10.98 -3.33
N ILE A 716 -15.90 -11.56 -3.36
CA ILE A 716 -14.71 -11.09 -4.07
C ILE A 716 -14.27 -12.16 -5.06
N SER A 717 -14.22 -11.82 -6.34
CA SER A 717 -13.46 -12.55 -7.35
C SER A 717 -12.37 -11.66 -7.94
N GLY A 718 -11.23 -12.27 -8.24
CA GLY A 718 -10.29 -11.76 -9.21
C GLY A 718 -8.91 -11.40 -8.69
N TYR A 719 -8.21 -12.29 -7.99
CA TYR A 719 -6.74 -12.32 -8.00
C TYR A 719 -6.21 -13.72 -7.74
N GLU A 720 -5.35 -14.18 -8.66
CA GLU A 720 -4.61 -15.45 -8.61
C GLU A 720 -3.29 -15.34 -7.82
N GLY A 721 -3.13 -14.31 -6.96
CA GLY A 721 -1.82 -14.03 -6.33
C GLY A 721 -1.83 -13.21 -5.05
N ALA A 722 -2.97 -12.98 -4.40
CA ALA A 722 -3.03 -12.29 -3.10
C ALA A 722 -3.98 -13.01 -2.16
N ILE A 723 -3.75 -14.31 -1.99
CA ILE A 723 -4.40 -15.10 -0.95
C ILE A 723 -3.59 -14.85 0.32
N ARG A 724 -4.24 -14.48 1.43
CA ARG A 724 -3.60 -14.61 2.76
C ARG A 724 -3.17 -16.06 2.89
N GLU A 725 -1.87 -16.32 2.86
CA GLU A 725 -1.35 -17.65 3.20
C GLU A 725 -1.62 -17.84 4.69
N ILE A 726 -2.66 -18.62 4.99
CA ILE A 726 -2.84 -19.24 6.30
C ILE A 726 -2.34 -20.66 6.09
N VAL A 727 -1.16 -20.95 6.65
CA VAL A 727 -0.53 -22.27 6.61
C VAL A 727 -0.68 -22.95 7.95
#